data_AF-L7FL74-F1
#
_entry.id   AF-L7FL74-F1
#
_cell.length_a   1.000
_cell.length_b   1.000
_cell.length_c   1.000
_cell.angle_alpha   90.00
_cell.angle_beta   90.00
_cell.angle_gamma   90.00
#
_symmetry.space_group_name_H-M   'P 1'
#
loop_
_entity.id
_entity.type
_entity.pdbx_description
1 polymer ?
#
loop_
_entity_poly.entity_id
_entity_poly.type
_entity_poly.pdbx_seq_one_letter_code
_entity_poly.pdbx_strand_id
1 'polypeptide(L)'
;MLLIMDNAQQTKTVKQRMGLIVLNVIKENSTPIVVHAVMSIVYYDGMCQLTIDTSIYDYNDVIYCKDGYYIDNSECKSCSTNNANWMKCDVEKPMKCSTNYEITESGSCESTTCKNNEETEQNGRCSVTQDNCAFTLNNKCVECTNNYTIDDNGNCIQNNGEIEQSYCKETTQYGCVRCNDKYYLLFGKCVSCDDNCDACISNSTFCLSCKEGTFLSDHKCITNNVLNGICTQFIPSGGCVKCNDGYYRSGLSCEKCDVKCGTCNNRESCLTCNLTNYRTSNNECKPQSDIVGCQLETTQNGCSKCSDGCFTVNTNECEKCNATCATCVQTKYACTSCDTNEVLVDSQCVDISFITNCKEVGYSKCTKCSFWHTPSANGTYCNSHVVWWVILIGVLLIIVIFIVTTLVIVLIVKHVSKYLKEKSNETTTTLFEMSKSNIQFVTVGDGVVVNKTKIVFNDGEEVEVNEKQRDLLCVGNITKHNMKIQISTQTLTNQKYQIESNPQIVVLPKGFACEFEILLTLSCTSKIESKILLVANSYTQQKAICKAIGISALSKISIRIDPDELIEGVKIGEGSFGIVYKGNYRGNVVVIKKMKSAQENVMDEFTKEVSMLDKFRSEYIVHFYGAVFIPSKVCMVTEYAQYGSLKDLMSHKNSNEIDFQIRNKMMIDAAKGILYLHSNGILHRDIKPDNILVFSLDVNDKVNAKLTDFGASRNINMLMTNMTFTKGIGTPKYMAPEVLNKEKYKKAADVYSFAITMYECFTWSDAFPKDVYKYAWDIADSVCYGKRPDLMMLTEKQKDVVVKAWQQTPKDRPDIETVIKQLESL
;
A
#
# COMPACT_ATOMS: atom_id res chain seq x y z
N MET A 1 -12.95 -43.15 41.82
CA MET A 1 -12.33 -43.79 40.64
C MET A 1 -12.66 -42.90 39.49
N LEU A 2 -11.69 -42.65 38.62
CA LEU A 2 -11.89 -41.77 37.48
C LEU A 2 -12.04 -40.32 37.95
N LEU A 3 -11.21 -39.53 37.33
CA LEU A 3 -11.70 -38.55 36.40
C LEU A 3 -12.38 -37.41 37.18
N ILE A 4 -11.64 -36.32 37.40
CA ILE A 4 -11.30 -35.42 36.30
C ILE A 4 -12.60 -34.81 35.81
N MET A 5 -12.69 -33.53 36.15
CA MET A 5 -13.34 -32.53 35.34
C MET A 5 -14.86 -32.61 35.38
N ASP A 6 -15.55 -31.52 35.47
CA ASP A 6 -15.19 -30.11 35.48
C ASP A 6 -16.55 -29.43 35.56
N ASN A 7 -16.52 -28.11 35.62
CA ASN A 7 -17.66 -27.30 35.23
C ASN A 7 -18.81 -27.37 36.24
N ALA A 8 -19.52 -26.30 36.48
CA ALA A 8 -19.44 -24.97 35.95
C ALA A 8 -20.20 -24.21 37.01
N GLN A 9 -19.65 -23.10 37.49
CA GLN A 9 -20.07 -21.84 36.89
C GLN A 9 -21.61 -21.78 36.92
N GLN A 10 -22.15 -21.08 37.88
CA GLN A 10 -22.03 -19.62 37.92
C GLN A 10 -23.45 -19.14 37.78
N THR A 11 -23.68 -18.05 38.50
CA THR A 11 -24.46 -16.92 38.01
C THR A 11 -25.97 -17.15 37.95
N LYS A 12 -26.80 -16.19 38.35
CA LYS A 12 -26.61 -14.75 38.39
C LYS A 12 -27.82 -14.21 39.15
N THR A 13 -27.61 -13.53 40.27
CA THR A 13 -28.24 -12.22 40.56
C THR A 13 -27.89 -11.77 41.98
N VAL A 14 -26.97 -10.81 42.10
CA VAL A 14 -27.12 -9.66 43.00
C VAL A 14 -26.32 -8.53 42.38
N LYS A 15 -26.96 -7.43 41.95
CA LYS A 15 -26.37 -6.07 41.97
C LYS A 15 -27.36 -5.00 41.52
N GLN A 16 -28.23 -4.59 42.45
CA GLN A 16 -28.55 -3.18 42.70
C GLN A 16 -29.16 -3.04 44.10
N ARG A 17 -28.31 -2.72 45.09
CA ARG A 17 -28.54 -1.96 46.36
C ARG A 17 -27.58 -2.44 47.46
N MET A 18 -26.58 -1.60 47.76
CA MET A 18 -25.89 -1.33 49.04
C MET A 18 -24.46 -0.85 48.73
N GLY A 19 -24.09 0.37 49.18
CA GLY A 19 -22.71 0.86 49.05
C GLY A 19 -22.44 2.37 49.11
N LEU A 20 -23.24 3.18 49.82
CA LEU A 20 -22.74 4.37 50.50
C LEU A 20 -22.00 3.87 51.75
N ILE A 21 -20.80 4.38 52.07
CA ILE A 21 -20.14 4.28 53.41
C ILE A 21 -19.86 2.81 53.81
N VAL A 22 -18.64 2.27 53.82
CA VAL A 22 -17.36 2.81 54.26
C VAL A 22 -16.35 1.77 53.74
N LEU A 23 -15.33 2.12 52.94
CA LEU A 23 -14.15 2.84 53.43
C LEU A 23 -13.79 2.32 54.82
N ASN A 24 -13.02 1.22 54.86
CA ASN A 24 -12.46 0.52 56.04
C ASN A 24 -13.32 -0.70 56.43
N VAL A 25 -12.85 -1.95 56.45
CA VAL A 25 -11.56 -2.49 56.91
C VAL A 25 -11.40 -3.86 56.20
N ILE A 26 -10.80 -3.94 55.02
CA ILE A 26 -9.42 -4.45 54.86
C ILE A 26 -8.55 -3.35 54.21
N LYS A 27 -8.49 -2.20 54.88
CA LYS A 27 -7.23 -1.70 55.45
C LYS A 27 -7.13 -2.42 56.80
N GLU A 28 -6.02 -2.98 57.24
CA GLU A 28 -4.67 -2.45 57.18
C GLU A 28 -3.71 -3.60 56.84
N ASN A 29 -3.31 -3.71 55.58
CA ASN A 29 -2.04 -4.31 55.16
C ASN A 29 -1.89 -4.11 53.64
N SER A 30 -1.68 -2.84 53.28
CA SER A 30 -1.44 -2.39 51.92
C SER A 30 0.07 -2.28 51.64
N THR A 31 0.60 -3.19 50.83
CA THR A 31 1.80 -2.97 50.01
C THR A 31 1.39 -3.22 48.55
N PRO A 32 1.37 -2.20 47.67
CA PRO A 32 0.91 -2.38 46.30
C PRO A 32 2.00 -2.99 45.41
N ILE A 33 1.59 -3.96 44.60
CA ILE A 33 2.34 -4.43 43.44
C ILE A 33 2.32 -3.30 42.41
N VAL A 34 3.47 -2.67 42.19
CA VAL A 34 3.67 -1.63 41.19
C VAL A 34 3.76 -2.28 39.80
N VAL A 35 2.71 -2.15 39.01
CA VAL A 35 2.79 -2.30 37.55
C VAL A 35 3.32 -0.97 37.01
N HIS A 36 4.61 -0.92 36.65
CA HIS A 36 5.18 0.26 36.00
C HIS A 36 4.58 0.38 34.59
N ALA A 37 3.74 1.40 34.37
CA ALA A 37 3.51 1.93 33.04
C ALA A 37 4.88 2.34 32.46
N VAL A 38 5.18 1.96 31.21
CA VAL A 38 6.36 2.46 30.50
C VAL A 38 6.08 3.92 30.15
N MET A 39 6.43 4.80 31.08
CA MET A 39 6.54 6.23 30.85
C MET A 39 7.78 6.48 29.98
N SER A 40 7.57 6.92 28.76
CA SER A 40 8.57 7.50 27.88
C SER A 40 8.54 9.01 28.05
N ILE A 41 9.68 9.69 27.99
CA ILE A 41 9.75 11.16 28.09
C ILE A 41 10.18 11.67 26.72
N VAL A 42 9.35 12.50 26.08
CA VAL A 42 9.63 13.13 24.78
C VAL A 42 9.75 14.64 24.97
N TYR A 43 10.72 15.24 24.28
CA TYR A 43 11.01 16.66 24.36
C TYR A 43 10.25 17.44 23.29
N TYR A 44 9.46 18.43 23.70
CA TYR A 44 8.79 19.37 22.80
C TYR A 44 9.02 20.80 23.32
N ASP A 45 9.56 21.66 22.46
CA ASP A 45 9.73 23.10 22.66
C ASP A 45 10.31 23.53 24.03
N GLY A 46 11.53 23.08 24.36
CA GLY A 46 12.16 23.52 25.60
C GLY A 46 11.90 22.61 26.81
N MET A 47 10.89 21.74 26.78
CA MET A 47 10.44 20.98 27.96
C MET A 47 10.28 19.47 27.73
N CYS A 48 10.50 18.70 28.80
CA CYS A 48 10.29 17.25 28.84
C CYS A 48 8.81 16.94 29.17
N GLN A 49 8.11 16.24 28.28
CA GLN A 49 6.75 15.74 28.51
C GLN A 49 6.74 14.22 28.63
N LEU A 50 5.79 13.69 29.41
CA LEU A 50 5.57 12.26 29.61
C LEU A 50 4.62 11.70 28.54
N THR A 51 5.01 10.64 27.86
CA THR A 51 4.23 9.88 26.87
C THR A 51 4.19 8.39 27.23
N ILE A 52 3.12 7.69 26.86
CA ILE A 52 2.93 6.25 27.08
C ILE A 52 3.05 5.55 25.72
N ASP A 53 3.94 4.57 25.60
CA ASP A 53 4.16 3.82 24.36
C ASP A 53 2.93 2.98 23.97
N THR A 54 2.27 3.40 22.88
CA THR A 54 1.64 2.55 21.83
C THR A 54 0.98 3.38 20.71
N SER A 55 0.90 4.70 20.84
CA SER A 55 0.20 5.54 19.86
C SER A 55 0.63 7.01 19.88
N ILE A 56 0.54 7.65 18.71
CA ILE A 56 0.57 9.12 18.61
C ILE A 56 -0.86 9.61 18.89
N TYR A 57 -1.01 10.60 19.76
CA TYR A 57 -2.31 11.15 20.13
C TYR A 57 -2.44 12.61 19.67
N ASP A 58 -3.63 12.96 19.15
CA ASP A 58 -4.09 14.34 19.05
C ASP A 58 -5.38 14.46 19.86
N TYR A 59 -5.43 15.35 20.86
CA TYR A 59 -6.60 15.61 21.71
C TYR A 59 -7.44 14.35 22.11
N ASN A 60 -6.79 13.25 22.49
CA ASN A 60 -7.32 11.93 22.93
C ASN A 60 -7.59 10.83 21.88
N ASP A 61 -7.28 11.01 20.59
CA ASP A 61 -7.44 9.95 19.57
C ASP A 61 -6.12 9.38 19.05
N VAL A 62 -6.05 8.05 18.84
CA VAL A 62 -4.88 7.35 18.30
C VAL A 62 -4.80 7.52 16.78
N ILE A 63 -3.79 8.25 16.32
CA ILE A 63 -3.59 8.58 14.89
C ILE A 63 -2.57 7.70 14.17
N TYR A 64 -1.83 6.84 14.88
CA TYR A 64 -0.84 5.96 14.26
C TYR A 64 -0.52 4.69 15.07
N CYS A 65 -0.40 3.55 14.37
CA CYS A 65 0.03 2.24 14.88
C CYS A 65 1.25 1.71 14.10
N LYS A 66 2.12 0.94 14.77
CA LYS A 66 3.33 0.34 14.17
C LYS A 66 3.00 -0.76 13.13
N ASP A 67 3.88 -0.94 12.15
CA ASP A 67 3.80 -2.00 11.13
C ASP A 67 3.59 -3.41 11.73
N GLY A 68 2.63 -4.15 11.16
CA GLY A 68 2.13 -5.41 11.69
C GLY A 68 0.86 -5.26 12.54
N TYR A 69 0.41 -4.02 12.78
CA TYR A 69 -0.83 -3.70 13.47
C TYR A 69 -1.66 -2.68 12.67
N TYR A 70 -2.99 -2.73 12.79
CA TYR A 70 -3.92 -1.76 12.22
C TYR A 70 -4.72 -1.05 13.33
N ILE A 71 -5.27 0.13 13.03
CA ILE A 71 -6.09 0.91 13.97
C ILE A 71 -7.51 0.34 13.95
N ASP A 72 -8.02 -0.03 15.11
CA ASP A 72 -9.42 -0.41 15.30
C ASP A 72 -9.93 0.23 16.59
N ASN A 73 -10.92 1.13 16.48
CA ASN A 73 -11.52 1.88 17.59
C ASN A 73 -10.50 2.53 18.55
N SER A 74 -9.55 3.29 17.98
CA SER A 74 -8.51 4.01 18.73
C SER A 74 -7.55 3.09 19.52
N GLU A 75 -7.41 1.82 19.13
CA GLU A 75 -6.41 0.88 19.62
C GLU A 75 -5.70 0.13 18.47
N CYS A 76 -4.45 -0.33 18.68
CA CYS A 76 -3.67 -1.03 17.66
C CYS A 76 -3.79 -2.57 17.76
N LYS A 77 -4.22 -3.27 16.70
CA LYS A 77 -4.40 -4.76 16.66
C LYS A 77 -3.53 -5.47 15.61
N SER A 78 -3.03 -6.67 15.92
CA SER A 78 -2.03 -7.42 15.11
C SER A 78 -2.60 -8.06 13.84
N CYS A 79 -1.83 -8.08 12.75
CA CYS A 79 -2.20 -8.68 11.45
C CYS A 79 -2.07 -10.21 11.40
N SER A 80 -1.15 -10.78 12.17
CA SER A 80 -0.80 -12.20 12.14
C SER A 80 -1.85 -13.14 12.76
N THR A 81 -2.92 -12.60 13.36
CA THR A 81 -4.03 -13.38 13.90
C THR A 81 -5.04 -13.83 12.84
N ASN A 82 -5.05 -13.20 11.65
CA ASN A 82 -6.03 -13.51 10.59
C ASN A 82 -5.49 -14.51 9.54
N ASN A 83 -4.20 -14.47 9.18
CA ASN A 83 -3.56 -15.51 8.35
C ASN A 83 -2.02 -15.45 8.42
N ALA A 84 -1.35 -16.60 8.43
CA ALA A 84 0.10 -16.70 8.72
C ALA A 84 1.02 -16.09 7.63
N ASN A 85 0.48 -15.83 6.44
CA ASN A 85 1.24 -15.33 5.29
C ASN A 85 1.03 -13.84 5.00
N TRP A 86 0.46 -13.07 5.94
CA TRP A 86 0.14 -11.64 5.79
C TRP A 86 1.17 -10.76 6.51
N MET A 87 1.82 -9.88 5.75
CA MET A 87 2.90 -9.00 6.23
C MET A 87 2.41 -7.58 6.53
N LYS A 88 1.43 -7.05 5.78
CA LYS A 88 0.65 -5.86 6.13
C LYS A 88 -0.82 -6.15 5.84
N CYS A 89 -1.72 -5.65 6.68
CA CYS A 89 -3.14 -5.92 6.56
C CYS A 89 -3.98 -4.69 6.94
N ASP A 90 -5.18 -4.64 6.38
CA ASP A 90 -6.31 -3.93 6.96
C ASP A 90 -7.19 -4.96 7.71
N VAL A 91 -8.26 -4.54 8.38
CA VAL A 91 -9.10 -5.37 9.28
C VAL A 91 -9.41 -6.77 8.70
N GLU A 92 -9.62 -6.88 7.38
CA GLU A 92 -10.05 -8.13 6.72
C GLU A 92 -9.22 -8.56 5.49
N LYS A 93 -8.20 -7.81 5.06
CA LYS A 93 -7.48 -8.10 3.80
C LYS A 93 -5.97 -7.95 3.91
N PRO A 94 -5.18 -8.80 3.23
CA PRO A 94 -3.75 -8.60 3.12
C PRO A 94 -3.48 -7.42 2.18
N MET A 95 -2.77 -6.43 2.68
CA MET A 95 -2.16 -5.37 1.85
C MET A 95 -0.80 -5.81 1.32
N LYS A 96 -0.16 -6.83 1.93
CA LYS A 96 1.11 -7.41 1.49
C LYS A 96 1.30 -8.85 2.01
N CYS A 97 1.73 -9.78 1.16
CA CYS A 97 2.02 -11.18 1.51
C CYS A 97 3.50 -11.44 1.90
N SER A 98 3.77 -12.56 2.55
CA SER A 98 5.10 -13.10 2.82
C SER A 98 5.83 -13.50 1.52
N THR A 99 7.17 -13.57 1.55
CA THR A 99 8.02 -13.94 0.41
C THR A 99 7.64 -15.28 -0.24
N ASN A 100 7.55 -15.31 -1.58
CA ASN A 100 7.13 -16.43 -2.46
C ASN A 100 5.62 -16.65 -2.59
N TYR A 101 4.81 -15.67 -2.20
CA TYR A 101 3.37 -15.69 -2.39
C TYR A 101 2.88 -14.36 -2.98
N GLU A 102 1.93 -14.41 -3.91
CA GLU A 102 1.28 -13.23 -4.48
C GLU A 102 -0.20 -13.18 -4.13
N ILE A 103 -0.74 -11.95 -4.01
CA ILE A 103 -2.16 -11.71 -3.75
C ILE A 103 -2.93 -12.01 -5.03
N THR A 104 -3.78 -13.03 -4.99
CA THR A 104 -4.67 -13.39 -6.10
C THR A 104 -5.89 -12.45 -6.15
N GLU A 105 -6.65 -12.47 -7.26
CA GLU A 105 -7.90 -11.71 -7.40
C GLU A 105 -8.95 -12.06 -6.32
N SER A 106 -8.81 -13.22 -5.67
CA SER A 106 -9.64 -13.64 -4.52
C SER A 106 -9.20 -13.04 -3.17
N GLY A 107 -8.14 -12.23 -3.13
CA GLY A 107 -7.66 -11.57 -1.91
C GLY A 107 -6.83 -12.45 -0.96
N SER A 108 -6.24 -13.54 -1.47
CA SER A 108 -5.46 -14.54 -0.72
C SER A 108 -4.05 -14.70 -1.27
N CYS A 109 -3.09 -15.14 -0.46
CA CYS A 109 -1.68 -15.29 -0.85
C CYS A 109 -1.38 -16.73 -1.35
N GLU A 110 -1.01 -16.94 -2.63
CA GLU A 110 -0.70 -18.27 -3.23
C GLU A 110 0.70 -18.38 -3.89
N SER A 111 1.21 -19.61 -4.05
CA SER A 111 2.62 -19.96 -4.39
C SER A 111 2.93 -20.06 -5.90
N THR A 112 4.18 -19.75 -6.31
CA THR A 112 4.58 -19.48 -7.71
C THR A 112 5.64 -20.44 -8.33
N THR A 113 5.61 -21.76 -8.10
CA THR A 113 6.62 -22.71 -8.68
C THR A 113 6.04 -23.96 -9.35
N CYS A 114 6.43 -24.27 -10.61
CA CYS A 114 5.93 -25.39 -11.47
C CYS A 114 6.76 -26.70 -11.41
N LYS A 115 6.21 -27.83 -11.93
CA LYS A 115 6.83 -29.18 -11.92
C LYS A 115 7.32 -29.63 -13.33
N ASN A 116 8.15 -30.69 -13.39
CA ASN A 116 8.87 -31.16 -14.60
C ASN A 116 7.95 -31.62 -15.77
N ASN A 117 8.35 -31.27 -17.01
CA ASN A 117 7.69 -31.43 -18.33
C ASN A 117 6.68 -30.35 -18.75
N GLU A 118 6.65 -29.23 -18.06
CA GLU A 118 5.86 -28.07 -18.45
C GLU A 118 6.78 -26.85 -18.67
N GLU A 119 6.54 -26.09 -19.74
CA GLU A 119 7.20 -24.80 -19.97
C GLU A 119 6.28 -23.66 -19.51
N THR A 120 6.89 -22.58 -19.01
CA THR A 120 6.16 -21.39 -18.57
C THR A 120 5.71 -20.59 -19.80
N GLU A 121 4.40 -20.50 -20.00
CA GLU A 121 3.75 -19.59 -20.92
C GLU A 121 4.09 -18.12 -20.56
N GLN A 122 3.90 -17.17 -21.50
CA GLN A 122 4.12 -15.73 -21.24
C GLN A 122 3.20 -15.14 -20.15
N ASN A 123 2.16 -15.87 -19.72
CA ASN A 123 1.29 -15.49 -18.60
C ASN A 123 1.74 -16.08 -17.24
N GLY A 124 2.88 -16.80 -17.20
CA GLY A 124 3.42 -17.43 -15.99
C GLY A 124 2.81 -18.79 -15.61
N ARG A 125 1.96 -19.38 -16.46
CA ARG A 125 1.36 -20.72 -16.26
C ARG A 125 2.11 -21.79 -17.04
N CYS A 126 1.95 -23.05 -16.67
CA CYS A 126 2.75 -24.15 -17.19
C CYS A 126 1.94 -25.02 -18.18
N SER A 127 2.49 -25.29 -19.38
CA SER A 127 1.80 -25.94 -20.52
C SER A 127 2.64 -27.03 -21.22
N VAL A 128 1.97 -27.94 -21.95
CA VAL A 128 2.55 -29.09 -22.68
C VAL A 128 2.80 -28.73 -24.17
N THR A 129 3.88 -29.22 -24.79
CA THR A 129 4.26 -28.93 -26.18
C THR A 129 3.38 -29.62 -27.24
N GLN A 130 2.95 -28.91 -28.30
CA GLN A 130 2.08 -29.40 -29.40
C GLN A 130 2.76 -29.26 -30.79
N ASP A 131 2.61 -30.27 -31.66
CA ASP A 131 3.29 -30.36 -32.97
C ASP A 131 2.77 -29.36 -34.04
N ASN A 132 3.69 -28.81 -34.84
CA ASN A 132 3.43 -27.84 -35.93
C ASN A 132 2.75 -26.53 -35.51
N CYS A 133 2.72 -26.30 -34.20
CA CYS A 133 2.24 -25.07 -33.60
C CYS A 133 3.43 -24.15 -33.29
N ALA A 134 3.43 -22.94 -33.84
CA ALA A 134 4.43 -21.93 -33.52
C ALA A 134 4.18 -21.32 -32.14
N PHE A 135 2.91 -21.21 -31.72
CA PHE A 135 2.53 -20.60 -30.45
C PHE A 135 1.30 -21.27 -29.82
N THR A 136 1.43 -21.70 -28.57
CA THR A 136 0.36 -22.35 -27.79
C THR A 136 -0.11 -21.43 -26.67
N LEU A 137 -1.42 -21.34 -26.46
CA LEU A 137 -2.03 -20.62 -25.35
C LEU A 137 -3.15 -21.48 -24.75
N ASN A 138 -3.09 -21.79 -23.45
CA ASN A 138 -4.06 -22.64 -22.76
C ASN A 138 -4.22 -24.03 -23.44
N ASN A 139 -3.12 -24.68 -23.81
CA ASN A 139 -3.12 -25.96 -24.54
C ASN A 139 -3.83 -25.95 -25.90
N LYS A 140 -3.94 -24.79 -26.58
CA LYS A 140 -4.44 -24.68 -27.96
C LYS A 140 -3.49 -23.90 -28.84
N CYS A 141 -3.36 -24.30 -30.11
CA CYS A 141 -2.51 -23.58 -31.04
C CYS A 141 -3.16 -22.27 -31.50
N VAL A 142 -2.47 -21.16 -31.28
CA VAL A 142 -2.91 -19.82 -31.71
C VAL A 142 -2.22 -19.35 -32.98
N GLU A 143 -1.13 -20.01 -33.38
CA GLU A 143 -0.42 -19.71 -34.62
C GLU A 143 0.28 -20.97 -35.15
N CYS A 144 -0.01 -21.34 -36.39
CA CYS A 144 0.56 -22.50 -37.06
C CYS A 144 1.80 -22.14 -37.87
N THR A 145 2.68 -23.12 -38.09
CA THR A 145 3.79 -22.97 -39.02
C THR A 145 3.31 -22.82 -40.48
N ASN A 146 4.15 -22.25 -41.35
CA ASN A 146 3.79 -21.91 -42.74
C ASN A 146 3.09 -23.06 -43.48
N ASN A 147 2.03 -22.75 -44.24
CA ASN A 147 1.14 -23.64 -45.01
C ASN A 147 0.05 -24.38 -44.21
N TYR A 148 -0.11 -24.07 -42.92
CA TYR A 148 -1.20 -24.59 -42.09
C TYR A 148 -2.12 -23.47 -41.59
N THR A 149 -3.41 -23.74 -41.53
CA THR A 149 -4.47 -22.91 -40.94
C THR A 149 -5.04 -23.60 -39.70
N ILE A 150 -5.50 -22.82 -38.74
CA ILE A 150 -6.06 -23.34 -37.49
C ILE A 150 -7.49 -23.84 -37.74
N ASP A 151 -7.79 -25.08 -37.35
CA ASP A 151 -9.16 -25.62 -37.36
C ASP A 151 -9.98 -25.14 -36.15
N ASP A 152 -11.28 -25.46 -36.13
CA ASP A 152 -12.19 -25.06 -35.04
C ASP A 152 -11.79 -25.63 -33.66
N ASN A 153 -10.88 -26.62 -33.62
CA ASN A 153 -10.39 -27.26 -32.41
C ASN A 153 -9.05 -26.68 -31.91
N GLY A 154 -8.43 -25.76 -32.65
CA GLY A 154 -7.12 -25.19 -32.31
C GLY A 154 -5.94 -26.05 -32.77
N ASN A 155 -6.12 -26.88 -33.79
CA ASN A 155 -5.06 -27.68 -34.43
C ASN A 155 -4.69 -27.13 -35.80
N CYS A 156 -3.44 -27.33 -36.21
CA CYS A 156 -2.93 -26.89 -37.49
C CYS A 156 -3.27 -27.88 -38.62
N ILE A 157 -4.08 -27.45 -39.59
CA ILE A 157 -4.49 -28.23 -40.77
C ILE A 157 -3.98 -27.59 -42.08
N GLN A 158 -3.68 -28.39 -43.10
CA GLN A 158 -3.05 -27.92 -44.34
C GLN A 158 -4.04 -27.16 -45.25
N ASN A 159 -3.61 -26.03 -45.81
CA ASN A 159 -4.48 -25.09 -46.52
C ASN A 159 -4.79 -25.56 -47.97
N ASN A 160 -6.02 -26.01 -48.24
CA ASN A 160 -6.51 -26.34 -49.60
C ASN A 160 -7.36 -25.16 -50.11
N GLY A 161 -6.79 -24.33 -50.99
CA GLY A 161 -7.32 -23.01 -51.34
C GLY A 161 -8.77 -22.99 -51.84
N GLU A 162 -9.63 -22.32 -51.07
CA GLU A 162 -10.78 -21.50 -51.46
C GLU A 162 -11.45 -21.01 -50.15
N ILE A 163 -11.31 -19.73 -49.78
CA ILE A 163 -12.05 -19.16 -48.63
C ILE A 163 -12.78 -17.91 -49.11
N GLU A 164 -14.07 -18.06 -49.44
CA GLU A 164 -15.02 -16.95 -49.53
C GLU A 164 -15.08 -16.20 -48.18
N GLN A 165 -14.77 -14.90 -48.18
CA GLN A 165 -14.86 -14.05 -46.98
C GLN A 165 -15.81 -12.87 -47.23
N SER A 166 -17.11 -13.12 -47.20
CA SER A 166 -18.08 -12.05 -47.06
C SER A 166 -17.97 -11.44 -45.65
N TYR A 167 -18.10 -10.11 -45.52
CA TYR A 167 -18.08 -9.33 -44.27
C TYR A 167 -16.72 -9.01 -43.61
N CYS A 168 -15.61 -9.34 -44.28
CA CYS A 168 -14.27 -8.91 -43.88
C CYS A 168 -13.93 -7.52 -44.45
N LYS A 169 -13.41 -6.62 -43.61
CA LYS A 169 -12.97 -5.27 -43.97
C LYS A 169 -11.51 -5.24 -44.41
N GLU A 170 -10.66 -6.08 -43.81
CA GLU A 170 -9.23 -6.19 -44.14
C GLU A 170 -8.80 -7.67 -44.12
N THR A 171 -8.22 -8.16 -45.22
CA THR A 171 -7.82 -9.57 -45.39
C THR A 171 -6.31 -9.70 -45.60
N THR A 172 -5.74 -10.81 -45.11
CA THR A 172 -4.35 -11.23 -45.35
C THR A 172 -4.30 -12.66 -45.91
N GLN A 173 -3.11 -13.13 -46.30
CA GLN A 173 -2.88 -14.52 -46.72
C GLN A 173 -3.18 -15.58 -45.64
N TYR A 174 -3.37 -15.16 -44.39
CA TYR A 174 -3.67 -16.01 -43.23
C TYR A 174 -5.13 -15.91 -42.77
N GLY A 175 -5.96 -15.11 -43.46
CA GLY A 175 -7.37 -14.88 -43.09
C GLY A 175 -7.72 -13.41 -42.93
N CYS A 176 -8.96 -13.14 -42.52
CA CYS A 176 -9.45 -11.81 -42.18
C CYS A 176 -8.72 -11.28 -40.94
N VAL A 177 -8.32 -10.01 -40.94
CA VAL A 177 -7.72 -9.33 -39.78
C VAL A 177 -8.66 -8.29 -39.16
N ARG A 178 -9.68 -7.84 -39.90
CA ARG A 178 -10.69 -6.90 -39.39
C ARG A 178 -12.05 -7.14 -40.02
N CYS A 179 -13.08 -7.22 -39.19
CA CYS A 179 -14.46 -7.38 -39.65
C CYS A 179 -15.21 -6.05 -39.75
N ASN A 180 -16.30 -6.04 -40.51
CA ASN A 180 -17.26 -4.93 -40.51
C ASN A 180 -17.98 -4.81 -39.15
N ASP A 181 -18.55 -3.63 -38.88
CA ASP A 181 -19.39 -3.42 -37.71
C ASP A 181 -20.56 -4.43 -37.72
N LYS A 182 -20.93 -4.97 -36.55
CA LYS A 182 -21.80 -6.16 -36.33
C LYS A 182 -21.17 -7.54 -36.58
N TYR A 183 -19.86 -7.62 -36.80
CA TYR A 183 -19.14 -8.89 -36.90
C TYR A 183 -17.87 -8.85 -36.04
N TYR A 184 -17.55 -9.96 -35.39
CA TYR A 184 -16.29 -10.14 -34.66
C TYR A 184 -15.39 -11.15 -35.37
N LEU A 185 -14.08 -11.04 -35.09
CA LEU A 185 -13.09 -11.89 -35.72
C LEU A 185 -12.90 -13.17 -34.91
N LEU A 186 -13.11 -14.32 -35.56
CA LEU A 186 -12.85 -15.64 -35.00
C LEU A 186 -12.02 -16.46 -35.98
N PHE A 187 -10.78 -16.79 -35.61
CA PHE A 187 -9.85 -17.61 -36.40
C PHE A 187 -9.73 -17.18 -37.87
N GLY A 188 -9.59 -15.87 -38.12
CA GLY A 188 -9.45 -15.34 -39.48
C GLY A 188 -10.75 -15.29 -40.29
N LYS A 189 -11.92 -15.49 -39.66
CA LYS A 189 -13.25 -15.35 -40.28
C LYS A 189 -14.11 -14.36 -39.50
N CYS A 190 -14.99 -13.67 -40.22
CA CYS A 190 -15.95 -12.74 -39.61
C CYS A 190 -17.26 -13.44 -39.29
N VAL A 191 -17.63 -13.43 -38.02
CA VAL A 191 -18.85 -14.04 -37.50
C VAL A 191 -19.76 -12.95 -36.97
N SER A 192 -21.06 -13.05 -37.23
CA SER A 192 -22.03 -12.02 -36.83
C SER A 192 -22.17 -11.94 -35.31
N CYS A 193 -22.33 -10.72 -34.81
CA CYS A 193 -22.77 -10.45 -33.46
C CYS A 193 -24.23 -10.90 -33.25
N ASP A 194 -24.61 -11.07 -31.99
CA ASP A 194 -26.00 -11.24 -31.57
C ASP A 194 -26.84 -10.03 -32.02
N ASP A 195 -28.12 -10.27 -32.34
CA ASP A 195 -29.03 -9.26 -32.86
C ASP A 195 -29.21 -8.05 -31.93
N ASN A 196 -28.95 -8.18 -30.64
CA ASN A 196 -29.09 -7.07 -29.69
C ASN A 196 -27.84 -6.18 -29.57
N CYS A 197 -26.77 -6.55 -30.27
CA CYS A 197 -25.46 -5.92 -30.15
C CYS A 197 -25.09 -5.14 -31.40
N ASP A 198 -24.71 -3.87 -31.22
CA ASP A 198 -24.23 -3.03 -32.32
C ASP A 198 -22.75 -3.27 -32.61
N ALA A 199 -21.98 -3.71 -31.61
CA ALA A 199 -20.61 -4.20 -31.78
C ALA A 199 -20.28 -5.30 -30.77
N CYS A 200 -19.53 -6.32 -31.18
CA CYS A 200 -19.02 -7.41 -30.34
C CYS A 200 -17.55 -7.71 -30.69
N ILE A 201 -16.79 -8.37 -29.79
CA ILE A 201 -15.32 -8.47 -29.92
C ILE A 201 -14.72 -9.88 -29.79
N SER A 202 -15.30 -10.76 -28.97
CA SER A 202 -14.69 -12.07 -28.66
C SER A 202 -15.60 -13.26 -28.95
N ASN A 203 -16.91 -13.07 -28.81
CA ASN A 203 -17.94 -13.99 -29.26
C ASN A 203 -19.20 -13.17 -29.64
N SER A 204 -20.19 -13.82 -30.26
CA SER A 204 -21.40 -13.12 -30.72
C SER A 204 -22.16 -12.40 -29.60
N THR A 205 -22.04 -12.86 -28.35
CA THR A 205 -22.75 -12.33 -27.17
C THR A 205 -21.95 -11.35 -26.32
N PHE A 206 -20.66 -11.15 -26.61
CA PHE A 206 -19.79 -10.25 -25.85
C PHE A 206 -19.75 -8.88 -26.51
N CYS A 207 -20.64 -8.02 -26.06
CA CYS A 207 -21.02 -6.78 -26.71
C CYS A 207 -20.30 -5.58 -26.10
N LEU A 208 -19.90 -4.67 -26.98
CA LEU A 208 -19.25 -3.41 -26.64
C LEU A 208 -20.24 -2.24 -26.64
N SER A 209 -21.31 -2.35 -27.44
CA SER A 209 -22.37 -1.37 -27.52
C SER A 209 -23.69 -2.04 -27.89
N CYS A 210 -24.78 -1.40 -27.50
CA CYS A 210 -26.11 -1.97 -27.53
C CYS A 210 -27.04 -1.11 -28.38
N LYS A 211 -27.98 -1.78 -29.04
CA LYS A 211 -29.02 -1.11 -29.83
C LYS A 211 -29.91 -0.24 -28.97
N GLU A 212 -30.45 0.81 -29.57
CA GLU A 212 -31.42 1.70 -28.93
C GLU A 212 -32.60 0.89 -28.34
N GLY A 213 -32.94 1.15 -27.07
CA GLY A 213 -33.92 0.36 -26.30
C GLY A 213 -33.33 -0.78 -25.46
N THR A 214 -32.02 -1.00 -25.54
CA THR A 214 -31.27 -1.94 -24.69
C THR A 214 -30.11 -1.22 -23.99
N PHE A 215 -29.58 -1.78 -22.90
CA PHE A 215 -28.46 -1.20 -22.15
C PHE A 215 -27.38 -2.24 -21.88
N LEU A 216 -26.14 -1.78 -21.74
CA LEU A 216 -24.99 -2.64 -21.52
C LEU A 216 -24.88 -3.01 -20.03
N SER A 217 -24.84 -4.32 -19.75
CA SER A 217 -24.59 -4.88 -18.42
C SER A 217 -23.70 -6.10 -18.57
N ASP A 218 -22.52 -6.12 -17.93
CA ASP A 218 -21.52 -7.20 -18.02
C ASP A 218 -21.26 -7.69 -19.45
N HIS A 219 -21.01 -6.75 -20.37
CA HIS A 219 -20.78 -7.01 -21.79
C HIS A 219 -21.93 -7.72 -22.51
N LYS A 220 -23.16 -7.69 -21.98
CA LYS A 220 -24.38 -8.14 -22.66
C LYS A 220 -25.37 -7.00 -22.79
N CYS A 221 -26.07 -6.97 -23.91
CA CYS A 221 -27.12 -5.99 -24.15
C CYS A 221 -28.45 -6.53 -23.64
N ILE A 222 -28.96 -5.90 -22.58
CA ILE A 222 -30.20 -6.29 -21.91
C ILE A 222 -31.31 -5.31 -22.29
N THR A 223 -32.50 -5.82 -22.56
CA THR A 223 -33.65 -4.97 -22.90
C THR A 223 -34.12 -4.17 -21.68
N ASN A 224 -34.52 -2.90 -21.90
CA ASN A 224 -35.05 -2.07 -20.82
C ASN A 224 -36.30 -2.66 -20.16
N ASN A 225 -37.02 -3.55 -20.85
CA ASN A 225 -38.20 -4.26 -20.31
C ASN A 225 -37.89 -5.05 -19.03
N VAL A 226 -36.65 -5.55 -18.88
CA VAL A 226 -36.23 -6.30 -17.68
C VAL A 226 -36.23 -5.42 -16.44
N LEU A 227 -36.09 -4.10 -16.60
CA LEU A 227 -36.08 -3.15 -15.51
C LEU A 227 -37.49 -2.62 -15.15
N ASN A 228 -38.54 -3.04 -15.86
CA ASN A 228 -39.91 -2.64 -15.54
C ASN A 228 -40.34 -3.17 -14.16
N GLY A 229 -40.76 -2.27 -13.28
CA GLY A 229 -41.11 -2.60 -11.89
C GLY A 229 -39.91 -2.79 -10.96
N ILE A 230 -38.69 -2.84 -11.50
CA ILE A 230 -37.43 -2.92 -10.76
C ILE A 230 -36.78 -1.54 -10.64
N CYS A 231 -36.90 -0.72 -11.69
CA CYS A 231 -36.33 0.61 -11.76
C CYS A 231 -37.41 1.68 -11.56
N THR A 232 -37.12 2.70 -10.76
CA THR A 232 -38.00 3.85 -10.56
C THR A 232 -37.62 5.05 -11.42
N GLN A 233 -36.39 5.11 -11.95
CA GLN A 233 -35.92 6.21 -12.80
C GLN A 233 -34.91 5.75 -13.86
N PHE A 234 -35.21 6.04 -15.13
CA PHE A 234 -34.46 5.59 -16.31
C PHE A 234 -33.63 6.69 -17.00
N ILE A 235 -32.62 6.30 -17.77
CA ILE A 235 -31.84 7.17 -18.67
C ILE A 235 -32.43 7.14 -20.09
N PRO A 236 -32.40 8.25 -20.86
CA PRO A 236 -32.92 8.27 -22.24
C PRO A 236 -32.33 7.21 -23.18
N SER A 237 -31.06 6.85 -23.02
CA SER A 237 -30.37 5.82 -23.83
C SER A 237 -30.59 4.38 -23.34
N GLY A 238 -31.34 4.18 -22.25
CA GLY A 238 -31.55 2.90 -21.60
C GLY A 238 -30.74 2.71 -20.30
N GLY A 239 -31.27 1.88 -19.39
CA GLY A 239 -30.69 1.62 -18.06
C GLY A 239 -31.30 2.45 -16.93
N CYS A 240 -30.99 2.05 -15.69
CA CYS A 240 -31.57 2.57 -14.46
C CYS A 240 -30.60 3.44 -13.64
N VAL A 241 -31.11 4.54 -13.08
CA VAL A 241 -30.37 5.39 -12.12
C VAL A 241 -30.91 5.32 -10.69
N LYS A 242 -32.15 4.85 -10.50
CA LYS A 242 -32.74 4.64 -9.17
C LYS A 242 -33.57 3.37 -9.14
N CYS A 243 -33.21 2.42 -8.29
CA CYS A 243 -33.90 1.14 -8.14
C CYS A 243 -35.13 1.26 -7.23
N ASN A 244 -36.04 0.29 -7.35
CA ASN A 244 -37.19 0.11 -6.47
C ASN A 244 -36.78 -0.60 -5.17
N ASP A 245 -37.58 -0.49 -4.11
CA ASP A 245 -37.29 -1.17 -2.85
C ASP A 245 -37.19 -2.69 -3.06
N GLY A 246 -36.21 -3.31 -2.39
CA GLY A 246 -35.81 -4.70 -2.64
C GLY A 246 -34.76 -4.88 -3.74
N TYR A 247 -34.28 -3.80 -4.37
CA TYR A 247 -33.20 -3.81 -5.36
C TYR A 247 -32.17 -2.70 -5.10
N TYR A 248 -30.90 -2.96 -5.39
CA TYR A 248 -29.81 -2.00 -5.33
C TYR A 248 -29.18 -1.76 -6.70
N ARG A 249 -28.53 -0.62 -6.88
CA ARG A 249 -27.98 -0.21 -8.18
C ARG A 249 -26.64 -0.88 -8.45
N SER A 250 -26.51 -1.50 -9.63
CA SER A 250 -25.28 -2.09 -10.15
C SER A 250 -25.05 -1.56 -11.57
N GLY A 251 -24.19 -0.53 -11.70
CA GLY A 251 -23.98 0.18 -12.97
C GLY A 251 -25.25 0.87 -13.51
N LEU A 252 -25.73 0.40 -14.67
CA LEU A 252 -26.99 0.79 -15.30
C LEU A 252 -28.13 -0.22 -15.06
N SER A 253 -27.91 -1.21 -14.20
CA SER A 253 -28.87 -2.23 -13.81
C SER A 253 -29.27 -2.11 -12.34
N CYS A 254 -30.27 -2.87 -11.95
CA CYS A 254 -30.73 -3.01 -10.57
C CYS A 254 -30.75 -4.48 -10.20
N GLU A 255 -29.96 -4.84 -9.19
CA GLU A 255 -29.85 -6.20 -8.70
C GLU A 255 -30.70 -6.39 -7.45
N LYS A 256 -31.25 -7.59 -7.29
CA LYS A 256 -32.13 -7.89 -6.17
C LYS A 256 -31.31 -7.92 -4.87
N CYS A 257 -31.83 -7.29 -3.83
CA CYS A 257 -31.29 -7.44 -2.49
C CYS A 257 -31.29 -8.91 -2.07
N ASP A 258 -30.43 -9.27 -1.11
CA ASP A 258 -30.52 -10.58 -0.45
C ASP A 258 -31.95 -10.77 0.07
N VAL A 259 -32.46 -12.00 -0.08
CA VAL A 259 -33.83 -12.36 0.30
C VAL A 259 -34.16 -11.99 1.74
N LYS A 260 -33.17 -11.90 2.63
CA LYS A 260 -33.33 -11.49 4.03
C LYS A 260 -33.53 -9.98 4.23
N CYS A 261 -33.23 -9.15 3.23
CA CYS A 261 -33.34 -7.69 3.28
C CYS A 261 -34.67 -7.18 2.69
N GLY A 262 -35.20 -6.09 3.25
CA GLY A 262 -36.25 -5.29 2.65
C GLY A 262 -35.68 -4.22 1.71
N THR A 263 -34.64 -3.53 2.14
CA THR A 263 -33.86 -2.58 1.34
C THR A 263 -32.36 -2.78 1.59
N CYS A 264 -31.53 -2.48 0.59
CA CYS A 264 -30.09 -2.70 0.66
C CYS A 264 -29.33 -1.72 -0.22
N ASN A 265 -28.05 -1.50 0.09
CA ASN A 265 -27.14 -0.69 -0.74
C ASN A 265 -26.26 -1.54 -1.65
N ASN A 266 -26.02 -2.79 -1.27
CA ASN A 266 -25.31 -3.81 -2.02
C ASN A 266 -25.85 -5.19 -1.60
N ARG A 267 -25.38 -6.28 -2.22
CA ARG A 267 -25.86 -7.63 -1.94
C ARG A 267 -25.73 -8.07 -0.49
N GLU A 268 -24.72 -7.59 0.23
CA GLU A 268 -24.34 -8.10 1.54
C GLU A 268 -24.91 -7.28 2.71
N SER A 269 -25.22 -6.00 2.47
CA SER A 269 -25.63 -5.04 3.50
C SER A 269 -27.12 -4.71 3.45
N CYS A 270 -27.91 -5.29 4.37
CA CYS A 270 -29.30 -4.91 4.57
C CYS A 270 -29.41 -3.56 5.30
N LEU A 271 -30.17 -2.62 4.74
CA LEU A 271 -30.58 -1.40 5.42
C LEU A 271 -31.83 -1.62 6.27
N THR A 272 -32.75 -2.46 5.77
CA THR A 272 -33.91 -2.94 6.50
C THR A 272 -34.03 -4.45 6.26
N CYS A 273 -34.59 -5.18 7.23
CA CYS A 273 -34.88 -6.60 7.06
C CYS A 273 -36.19 -6.78 6.30
N ASN A 274 -36.35 -7.92 5.61
CA ASN A 274 -37.63 -8.26 4.99
C ASN A 274 -38.69 -8.54 6.08
N LEU A 275 -39.94 -8.76 5.71
CA LEU A 275 -41.04 -8.94 6.68
C LEU A 275 -40.93 -10.25 7.49
N THR A 276 -40.21 -11.26 7.01
CA THR A 276 -40.05 -12.57 7.67
C THR A 276 -38.81 -12.65 8.53
N ASN A 277 -37.98 -11.62 8.53
CA ASN A 277 -36.70 -11.57 9.22
C ASN A 277 -36.72 -10.41 10.23
N TYR A 278 -35.83 -10.46 11.21
CA TYR A 278 -35.67 -9.42 12.21
C TYR A 278 -34.22 -8.99 12.31
N ARG A 279 -34.04 -7.75 12.77
CA ARG A 279 -32.73 -7.13 12.95
C ARG A 279 -32.17 -7.49 14.32
N THR A 280 -31.00 -8.10 14.34
CA THR A 280 -30.25 -8.35 15.56
C THR A 280 -29.61 -7.06 16.09
N SER A 281 -29.16 -7.08 17.35
CA SER A 281 -28.41 -5.96 17.95
C SER A 281 -27.10 -5.64 17.22
N ASN A 282 -26.57 -6.57 16.42
CA ASN A 282 -25.38 -6.37 15.58
C ASN A 282 -25.70 -5.95 14.13
N ASN A 283 -26.93 -5.50 13.85
CA ASN A 283 -27.40 -5.06 12.52
C ASN A 283 -27.51 -6.15 11.44
N GLU A 284 -27.61 -7.43 11.82
CA GLU A 284 -27.84 -8.53 10.88
C GLU A 284 -29.33 -8.88 10.77
N CYS A 285 -29.78 -9.33 9.60
CA CYS A 285 -31.16 -9.78 9.38
C CYS A 285 -31.26 -11.31 9.44
N LYS A 286 -31.89 -11.86 10.48
CA LYS A 286 -32.12 -13.30 10.66
C LYS A 286 -33.60 -13.67 10.54
N PRO A 287 -33.96 -14.88 10.06
CA PRO A 287 -35.34 -15.34 10.02
C PRO A 287 -36.03 -15.23 11.38
N GLN A 288 -37.26 -14.73 11.40
CA GLN A 288 -38.09 -14.67 12.61
C GLN A 288 -38.39 -16.05 13.19
N SER A 289 -38.34 -17.10 12.36
CA SER A 289 -38.43 -18.50 12.78
C SER A 289 -37.26 -18.96 13.65
N ASP A 290 -36.10 -18.30 13.54
CA ASP A 290 -34.90 -18.69 14.28
C ASP A 290 -35.00 -18.32 15.76
N ILE A 291 -35.86 -17.35 16.10
CA ILE A 291 -36.18 -17.07 17.50
C ILE A 291 -37.16 -18.14 17.98
N VAL A 292 -36.60 -19.16 18.62
CA VAL A 292 -37.39 -20.22 19.25
C VAL A 292 -37.74 -19.82 20.67
N GLY A 293 -39.02 -19.90 21.04
CA GLY A 293 -39.48 -19.60 22.40
C GLY A 293 -39.74 -18.12 22.67
N CYS A 294 -40.20 -17.37 21.67
CA CYS A 294 -40.83 -16.07 21.89
C CYS A 294 -42.30 -16.24 22.32
N GLN A 295 -42.73 -15.50 23.34
CA GLN A 295 -44.10 -15.57 23.86
C GLN A 295 -45.10 -14.83 22.95
N LEU A 296 -44.63 -13.77 22.30
CA LEU A 296 -45.40 -12.92 21.41
C LEU A 296 -44.96 -13.15 19.96
N GLU A 297 -45.75 -12.67 19.00
CA GLU A 297 -45.33 -12.73 17.60
C GLU A 297 -44.01 -11.96 17.41
N THR A 298 -43.06 -12.62 16.75
CA THR A 298 -41.76 -12.03 16.42
C THR A 298 -41.96 -10.99 15.31
N THR A 299 -41.36 -9.82 15.49
CA THR A 299 -41.46 -8.72 14.51
C THR A 299 -40.10 -8.48 13.86
N GLN A 300 -40.00 -7.52 12.95
CA GLN A 300 -38.72 -7.12 12.36
C GLN A 300 -37.71 -6.55 13.39
N ASN A 301 -38.14 -6.27 14.61
CA ASN A 301 -37.30 -5.84 15.73
C ASN A 301 -36.98 -7.00 16.70
N GLY A 302 -37.28 -8.24 16.34
CA GLY A 302 -37.03 -9.43 17.14
C GLY A 302 -38.18 -9.74 18.10
N CYS A 303 -37.85 -10.46 19.17
CA CYS A 303 -38.78 -10.84 20.22
C CYS A 303 -38.77 -9.84 21.38
N SER A 304 -39.95 -9.35 21.72
CA SER A 304 -40.15 -8.43 22.84
C SER A 304 -40.26 -9.14 24.19
N LYS A 305 -40.63 -10.42 24.22
CA LYS A 305 -40.74 -11.21 25.44
C LYS A 305 -40.65 -12.72 25.16
N CYS A 306 -39.75 -13.42 25.85
CA CYS A 306 -39.60 -14.88 25.72
C CYS A 306 -40.68 -15.67 26.49
N SER A 307 -41.02 -16.84 25.97
CA SER A 307 -41.94 -17.82 26.59
C SER A 307 -41.34 -18.41 27.85
N ASP A 308 -42.20 -18.94 28.72
CA ASP A 308 -41.76 -19.69 29.90
C ASP A 308 -40.86 -20.87 29.48
N GLY A 309 -39.72 -21.05 30.17
CA GLY A 309 -38.67 -22.00 29.79
C GLY A 309 -37.63 -21.46 28.78
N CYS A 310 -37.71 -20.19 28.41
CA CYS A 310 -36.71 -19.48 27.60
C CYS A 310 -36.32 -18.14 28.26
N PHE A 311 -35.14 -17.59 27.93
CA PHE A 311 -34.69 -16.29 28.45
C PHE A 311 -34.16 -15.38 27.33
N THR A 312 -34.22 -14.07 27.56
CA THR A 312 -33.81 -13.07 26.55
C THR A 312 -32.29 -12.98 26.44
N VAL A 313 -31.79 -13.08 25.22
CA VAL A 313 -30.38 -12.90 24.84
C VAL A 313 -30.26 -11.76 23.83
N ASN A 314 -29.10 -11.10 23.78
CA ASN A 314 -28.77 -10.04 22.82
C ASN A 314 -29.83 -8.94 22.64
N THR A 315 -30.58 -8.62 23.70
CA THR A 315 -31.67 -7.62 23.80
C THR A 315 -33.01 -7.99 23.18
N ASN A 316 -33.06 -8.76 22.09
CA ASN A 316 -34.30 -9.06 21.36
C ASN A 316 -34.37 -10.49 20.79
N GLU A 317 -33.57 -11.42 21.30
CA GLU A 317 -33.58 -12.86 20.94
C GLU A 317 -33.96 -13.72 22.16
N CYS A 318 -34.36 -14.98 21.94
CA CYS A 318 -34.71 -15.93 23.00
C CYS A 318 -33.92 -17.23 22.85
N GLU A 319 -33.43 -17.76 23.97
CA GLU A 319 -32.77 -19.06 24.03
C GLU A 319 -33.47 -19.97 25.04
N LYS A 320 -33.62 -21.26 24.70
CA LYS A 320 -34.20 -22.26 25.61
C LYS A 320 -33.29 -22.50 26.81
N CYS A 321 -33.91 -22.65 27.97
CA CYS A 321 -33.22 -23.15 29.15
C CYS A 321 -32.73 -24.59 28.93
N ASN A 322 -31.73 -25.02 29.69
CA ASN A 322 -31.29 -26.42 29.69
C ASN A 322 -32.47 -27.35 30.01
N ALA A 323 -32.45 -28.57 29.51
CA ALA A 323 -33.55 -29.55 29.59
C ALA A 323 -33.94 -29.96 31.02
N THR A 324 -33.14 -29.58 32.03
CA THR A 324 -33.43 -29.80 33.45
C THR A 324 -34.04 -28.56 34.13
N CYS A 325 -34.06 -27.39 33.47
CA CYS A 325 -34.67 -26.18 34.01
C CYS A 325 -36.12 -26.02 33.49
N ALA A 326 -37.08 -25.88 34.41
CA ALA A 326 -38.43 -25.43 34.06
C ALA A 326 -38.45 -23.92 33.70
N THR A 327 -37.65 -23.09 34.37
CA THR A 327 -37.42 -21.66 34.03
C THR A 327 -35.97 -21.28 34.33
N CYS A 328 -35.39 -20.29 33.64
CA CYS A 328 -34.00 -19.84 33.83
C CYS A 328 -33.80 -18.34 33.53
N VAL A 329 -32.67 -17.76 33.95
CA VAL A 329 -32.39 -16.33 33.80
C VAL A 329 -30.93 -16.05 33.43
N GLN A 330 -30.69 -15.14 32.49
CA GLN A 330 -29.37 -14.64 32.03
C GLN A 330 -28.41 -15.65 31.36
N THR A 331 -28.48 -16.95 31.66
CA THR A 331 -27.76 -18.02 30.94
C THR A 331 -28.63 -19.28 30.91
N LYS A 332 -28.40 -20.18 29.93
CA LYS A 332 -29.18 -21.42 29.80
C LYS A 332 -29.02 -22.42 30.96
N TYR A 333 -28.01 -22.23 31.82
CA TYR A 333 -27.69 -23.10 32.96
C TYR A 333 -28.14 -22.53 34.31
N ALA A 334 -28.60 -21.27 34.34
CA ALA A 334 -29.00 -20.58 35.56
C ALA A 334 -30.51 -20.74 35.79
N CYS A 335 -30.93 -21.93 36.21
CA CYS A 335 -32.31 -22.26 36.48
C CYS A 335 -32.88 -21.46 37.66
N THR A 336 -34.13 -21.02 37.54
CA THR A 336 -34.95 -20.44 38.61
C THR A 336 -36.01 -21.41 39.13
N SER A 337 -36.33 -22.46 38.37
CA SER A 337 -37.15 -23.62 38.79
C SER A 337 -36.79 -24.85 37.98
N CYS A 338 -37.08 -26.05 38.50
CA CYS A 338 -36.76 -27.35 37.90
C CYS A 338 -38.01 -28.16 37.52
N ASP A 339 -37.84 -29.10 36.60
CA ASP A 339 -38.89 -30.01 36.15
C ASP A 339 -39.24 -31.08 37.22
N THR A 340 -40.28 -31.86 36.96
CA THR A 340 -40.80 -32.84 37.94
C THR A 340 -39.76 -33.91 38.29
N ASN A 341 -39.51 -34.11 39.59
CA ASN A 341 -38.49 -35.00 40.19
C ASN A 341 -37.05 -34.44 40.26
N GLU A 342 -36.85 -33.14 40.05
CA GLU A 342 -35.53 -32.51 40.15
C GLU A 342 -35.50 -31.40 41.22
N VAL A 343 -34.35 -31.22 41.87
CA VAL A 343 -34.13 -30.26 42.96
C VAL A 343 -33.20 -29.14 42.50
N LEU A 344 -33.56 -27.89 42.79
CA LEU A 344 -32.77 -26.72 42.43
C LEU A 344 -31.66 -26.48 43.47
N VAL A 345 -30.40 -26.75 43.09
CA VAL A 345 -29.21 -26.54 43.92
C VAL A 345 -28.29 -25.55 43.22
N ASP A 346 -28.02 -24.40 43.85
CA ASP A 346 -27.14 -23.34 43.32
C ASP A 346 -27.42 -22.95 41.86
N SER A 347 -28.70 -22.74 41.53
CA SER A 347 -29.20 -22.42 40.19
C SER A 347 -29.06 -23.52 39.14
N GLN A 348 -28.78 -24.78 39.53
CA GLN A 348 -28.81 -25.94 38.64
C GLN A 348 -29.80 -26.99 39.13
N CYS A 349 -30.51 -27.62 38.20
CA CYS A 349 -31.48 -28.66 38.49
C CYS A 349 -30.82 -30.03 38.46
N VAL A 350 -30.91 -30.73 39.59
CA VAL A 350 -30.25 -32.01 39.83
C VAL A 350 -31.33 -33.06 40.08
N ASP A 351 -31.27 -34.17 39.35
CA ASP A 351 -32.22 -35.28 39.50
C ASP A 351 -32.21 -35.86 40.91
N ILE A 352 -33.39 -36.26 41.40
CA ILE A 352 -33.59 -36.82 42.75
C ILE A 352 -32.63 -37.98 43.06
N SER A 353 -32.20 -38.77 42.08
CA SER A 353 -31.26 -39.87 42.26
C SER A 353 -29.87 -39.43 42.77
N PHE A 354 -29.46 -38.20 42.44
CA PHE A 354 -28.19 -37.62 42.89
C PHE A 354 -28.32 -36.96 44.27
N ILE A 355 -29.53 -36.60 44.68
CA ILE A 355 -29.80 -36.17 46.06
C ILE A 355 -29.93 -37.42 46.91
N THR A 356 -28.77 -37.91 47.35
CA THR A 356 -28.66 -39.12 48.17
C THR A 356 -29.62 -39.05 49.35
N ASN A 357 -30.40 -40.11 49.52
CA ASN A 357 -31.43 -40.24 50.54
C ASN A 357 -32.67 -39.35 50.36
N CYS A 358 -32.84 -38.60 49.27
CA CYS A 358 -34.14 -37.97 48.97
C CYS A 358 -35.13 -38.99 48.40
N LYS A 359 -36.39 -38.92 48.81
CA LYS A 359 -37.47 -39.84 48.42
C LYS A 359 -38.61 -39.17 47.67
N GLU A 360 -38.82 -37.87 47.90
CA GLU A 360 -39.91 -37.13 47.28
C GLU A 360 -39.47 -35.69 47.04
N VAL A 361 -39.86 -35.13 45.89
CA VAL A 361 -39.52 -33.78 45.44
C VAL A 361 -40.80 -33.01 45.11
N GLY A 362 -40.89 -31.78 45.58
CA GLY A 362 -42.00 -30.87 45.30
C GLY A 362 -41.52 -29.42 45.24
N TYR A 363 -42.05 -28.64 44.29
CA TYR A 363 -41.67 -27.24 44.03
C TYR A 363 -40.14 -27.03 43.90
N SER A 364 -39.49 -27.94 43.17
CA SER A 364 -38.04 -27.95 42.95
C SER A 364 -37.18 -28.11 44.22
N LYS A 365 -37.73 -28.72 45.29
CA LYS A 365 -37.05 -29.02 46.56
C LYS A 365 -37.30 -30.45 47.01
N CYS A 366 -36.32 -31.07 47.66
CA CYS A 366 -36.49 -32.34 48.35
C CYS A 366 -37.41 -32.15 49.56
N THR A 367 -38.58 -32.79 49.55
CA THR A 367 -39.59 -32.65 50.60
C THR A 367 -39.57 -33.81 51.60
N LYS A 368 -38.94 -34.95 51.26
CA LYS A 368 -38.90 -36.15 52.11
C LYS A 368 -37.61 -36.96 51.92
N CYS A 369 -36.99 -37.43 53.01
CA CYS A 369 -35.73 -38.21 52.98
C CYS A 369 -35.90 -39.65 53.48
N SER A 370 -34.92 -40.51 53.18
CA SER A 370 -34.83 -41.91 53.60
C SER A 370 -34.48 -42.01 55.09
N PHE A 371 -34.78 -43.17 55.68
CA PHE A 371 -34.55 -43.43 57.09
C PHE A 371 -33.07 -43.15 57.48
N TRP A 372 -32.85 -42.43 58.58
CA TRP A 372 -31.59 -41.80 59.06
C TRP A 372 -31.25 -40.38 58.57
N HIS A 373 -32.10 -39.77 57.73
CA HIS A 373 -31.82 -38.45 57.16
C HIS A 373 -33.03 -37.51 57.22
N THR A 374 -32.77 -36.19 57.33
CA THR A 374 -33.81 -35.13 57.32
C THR A 374 -33.49 -34.07 56.27
N PRO A 375 -34.48 -33.50 55.55
CA PRO A 375 -34.22 -32.47 54.55
C PRO A 375 -33.57 -31.23 55.17
N SER A 376 -32.59 -30.65 54.49
CA SER A 376 -32.01 -29.35 54.85
C SER A 376 -33.06 -28.22 54.72
N ALA A 377 -32.85 -27.11 55.44
CA ALA A 377 -33.80 -25.99 55.48
C ALA A 377 -34.12 -25.38 54.10
N ASN A 378 -33.17 -25.46 53.16
CA ASN A 378 -33.36 -24.98 51.78
C ASN A 378 -33.89 -26.06 50.84
N GLY A 379 -33.99 -27.32 51.30
CA GLY A 379 -34.55 -28.45 50.56
C GLY A 379 -33.62 -29.05 49.51
N THR A 380 -32.31 -28.80 49.58
CA THR A 380 -31.36 -29.16 48.51
C THR A 380 -30.59 -30.47 48.75
N TYR A 381 -30.57 -30.96 50.00
CA TYR A 381 -29.95 -32.24 50.37
C TYR A 381 -30.52 -32.78 51.70
N CYS A 382 -30.36 -34.08 51.94
CA CYS A 382 -30.80 -34.77 53.15
C CYS A 382 -29.66 -34.91 54.16
N ASN A 383 -29.74 -34.18 55.29
CA ASN A 383 -28.76 -34.26 56.37
C ASN A 383 -28.84 -35.61 57.07
N SER A 384 -27.71 -36.31 57.12
CA SER A 384 -27.51 -37.50 57.93
C SER A 384 -27.41 -37.12 59.41
N HIS A 385 -28.04 -37.90 60.28
CA HIS A 385 -27.80 -37.85 61.72
C HIS A 385 -26.87 -39.02 62.09
N VAL A 386 -25.69 -38.76 62.63
CA VAL A 386 -24.51 -39.63 62.37
C VAL A 386 -23.69 -39.99 63.63
N VAL A 387 -22.83 -41.02 63.49
CA VAL A 387 -21.70 -41.33 64.39
C VAL A 387 -20.35 -41.08 63.66
N TRP A 388 -19.56 -40.07 64.05
CA TRP A 388 -18.58 -39.34 63.20
C TRP A 388 -17.06 -39.65 63.28
N TRP A 389 -16.53 -40.54 64.12
CA TRP A 389 -15.08 -40.54 64.41
C TRP A 389 -14.15 -41.34 63.46
N VAL A 390 -14.67 -42.14 62.52
CA VAL A 390 -13.86 -43.11 61.75
C VAL A 390 -13.45 -42.63 60.35
N ILE A 391 -14.13 -41.62 59.78
CA ILE A 391 -13.90 -41.15 58.40
C ILE A 391 -12.86 -40.00 58.33
N LEU A 392 -12.58 -39.32 59.45
CA LEU A 392 -11.73 -38.13 59.50
C LEU A 392 -10.24 -38.40 59.25
N ILE A 393 -9.73 -39.58 59.61
CA ILE A 393 -8.29 -39.90 59.56
C ILE A 393 -7.82 -40.24 58.13
N GLY A 394 -8.67 -40.90 57.34
CA GLY A 394 -8.33 -41.30 55.96
C GLY A 394 -8.30 -40.14 54.97
N VAL A 395 -9.15 -39.13 55.17
CA VAL A 395 -9.27 -37.97 54.26
C VAL A 395 -8.11 -36.98 54.44
N LEU A 396 -7.60 -36.82 55.66
CA LEU A 396 -6.48 -35.90 55.94
C LEU A 396 -5.16 -36.32 55.29
N LEU A 397 -4.85 -37.61 55.21
CA LEU A 397 -3.60 -38.12 54.62
C LEU A 397 -3.52 -37.90 53.10
N ILE A 398 -4.65 -38.02 52.40
CA ILE A 398 -4.71 -37.87 50.94
C ILE A 398 -4.59 -36.40 50.53
N ILE A 399 -5.16 -35.49 51.30
CA ILE A 399 -5.10 -34.05 51.06
C ILE A 399 -3.67 -33.51 51.22
N VAL A 400 -2.92 -33.99 52.23
CA VAL A 400 -1.54 -33.54 52.47
C VAL A 400 -0.59 -33.92 51.32
N ILE A 401 -0.73 -35.12 50.76
CA ILE A 401 0.12 -35.59 49.65
C ILE A 401 -0.13 -34.74 48.39
N PHE A 402 -1.40 -34.38 48.13
CA PHE A 402 -1.78 -33.60 46.95
C PHE A 402 -1.28 -32.15 47.00
N ILE A 403 -1.24 -31.56 48.20
CA ILE A 403 -0.74 -30.19 48.42
C ILE A 403 0.79 -30.12 48.24
N VAL A 404 1.52 -31.13 48.71
CA VAL A 404 2.99 -31.17 48.60
C VAL A 404 3.44 -31.31 47.14
N THR A 405 2.77 -32.16 46.35
CA THR A 405 3.13 -32.37 44.94
C THR A 405 2.86 -31.13 44.08
N THR A 406 1.73 -30.43 44.32
CA THR A 406 1.42 -29.18 43.60
C THR A 406 2.39 -28.05 43.95
N LEU A 407 2.81 -27.91 45.21
CA LEU A 407 3.79 -26.91 45.63
C LEU A 407 5.16 -27.11 44.96
N VAL A 408 5.64 -28.35 44.85
CA VAL A 408 6.93 -28.67 44.21
C VAL A 408 6.92 -28.30 42.72
N ILE A 409 5.84 -28.61 42.01
CA ILE A 409 5.69 -28.29 40.58
C ILE A 409 5.72 -26.77 40.36
N VAL A 410 5.00 -26.00 41.18
CA VAL A 410 4.97 -24.53 41.08
C VAL A 410 6.35 -23.91 41.32
N LEU A 411 7.12 -24.45 42.27
CA LEU A 411 8.47 -23.95 42.56
C LEU A 411 9.45 -24.22 41.40
N ILE A 412 9.39 -25.40 40.78
CA ILE A 412 10.22 -25.77 39.63
C ILE A 412 9.91 -24.85 38.44
N VAL A 413 8.63 -24.65 38.11
CA VAL A 413 8.21 -23.76 37.02
C VAL A 413 8.73 -22.34 37.24
N LYS A 414 8.53 -21.78 38.45
CA LYS A 414 9.05 -20.45 38.80
C LYS A 414 10.57 -20.36 38.63
N HIS A 415 11.30 -21.39 39.02
CA HIS A 415 12.76 -21.37 38.96
C HIS A 415 13.28 -21.40 37.51
N VAL A 416 12.68 -22.25 36.66
CA VAL A 416 13.03 -22.34 35.23
C VAL A 416 12.67 -21.05 34.48
N SER A 417 11.49 -20.47 34.73
CA SER A 417 11.09 -19.20 34.11
C SER A 417 12.01 -18.04 34.50
N LYS A 418 12.50 -18.02 35.75
CA LYS A 418 13.47 -17.00 36.21
C LYS A 418 14.81 -17.15 35.49
N TYR A 419 15.33 -18.39 35.39
CA TYR A 419 16.59 -18.68 34.72
C TYR A 419 16.58 -18.33 33.22
N LEU A 420 15.50 -18.64 32.51
CA LEU A 420 15.36 -18.28 31.08
C LEU A 420 15.25 -16.76 30.85
N LYS A 421 14.63 -16.02 31.77
CA LYS A 421 14.52 -14.56 31.71
C LYS A 421 15.85 -13.86 31.97
N GLU A 422 16.67 -14.39 32.87
CA GLU A 422 18.03 -13.88 33.14
C GLU A 422 18.95 -14.08 31.93
N LYS A 423 18.90 -15.25 31.27
CA LYS A 423 19.75 -15.57 30.10
C LYS A 423 19.41 -14.79 28.82
N SER A 424 18.16 -14.36 28.65
CA SER A 424 17.72 -13.53 27.50
C SER A 424 18.21 -12.07 27.59
N ASN A 425 18.36 -11.54 28.80
CA ASN A 425 18.82 -10.16 29.02
C ASN A 425 20.35 -9.99 28.81
N GLU A 426 21.13 -11.06 28.96
CA GLU A 426 22.59 -11.01 28.78
C GLU A 426 23.05 -10.93 27.31
N THR A 427 22.21 -11.29 26.34
CA THR A 427 22.61 -11.42 24.93
C THR A 427 22.43 -10.16 24.08
N THR A 428 21.87 -9.06 24.62
CA THR A 428 21.51 -7.86 23.82
C THR A 428 22.20 -6.55 24.25
N THR A 429 22.91 -6.52 25.38
CA THR A 429 23.63 -5.32 25.85
C THR A 429 25.01 -5.67 26.41
N THR A 430 26.08 -5.19 25.78
CA THR A 430 27.46 -5.29 26.28
C THR A 430 27.67 -4.35 27.47
N LEU A 431 27.23 -4.77 28.65
CA LEU A 431 27.55 -4.12 29.91
C LEU A 431 28.99 -4.49 30.30
N PHE A 432 29.78 -3.50 30.70
CA PHE A 432 31.15 -3.72 31.17
C PHE A 432 31.45 -2.91 32.43
N GLU A 433 32.33 -3.44 33.28
CA GLU A 433 32.80 -2.73 34.47
C GLU A 433 33.76 -1.62 34.05
N MET A 434 33.45 -0.38 34.45
CA MET A 434 34.30 0.78 34.11
C MET A 434 35.71 0.63 34.65
N SER A 435 35.87 0.04 35.84
CA SER A 435 37.16 -0.18 36.50
C SER A 435 38.08 -1.16 35.77
N LYS A 436 37.53 -2.01 34.90
CA LYS A 436 38.27 -2.99 34.10
C LYS A 436 38.47 -2.54 32.64
N SER A 437 38.03 -1.32 32.31
CA SER A 437 38.11 -0.75 30.96
C SER A 437 39.24 0.28 30.85
N ASN A 438 39.81 0.42 29.66
CA ASN A 438 40.79 1.47 29.35
C ASN A 438 40.14 2.78 28.88
N ILE A 439 38.82 2.91 29.01
CA ILE A 439 38.04 4.04 28.50
C ILE A 439 38.10 5.19 29.49
N GLN A 440 38.48 6.38 29.02
CA GLN A 440 38.42 7.59 29.82
C GLN A 440 37.00 8.15 29.82
N PHE A 441 36.47 8.40 31.02
CA PHE A 441 35.11 8.89 31.22
C PHE A 441 35.11 10.32 31.77
N VAL A 442 34.23 11.15 31.23
CA VAL A 442 34.00 12.54 31.66
C VAL A 442 32.62 12.63 32.30
N THR A 443 32.54 13.30 33.46
CA THR A 443 31.26 13.50 34.16
C THR A 443 30.40 14.54 33.45
N VAL A 444 29.14 14.18 33.14
CA VAL A 444 28.15 15.08 32.53
C VAL A 444 27.10 15.60 33.53
N GLY A 445 27.18 15.13 34.79
CA GLY A 445 26.36 15.58 35.91
C GLY A 445 25.57 14.43 36.55
N ASP A 446 25.17 14.62 37.81
CA ASP A 446 24.26 13.73 38.57
C ASP A 446 24.66 12.24 38.56
N GLY A 447 25.97 11.99 38.51
CA GLY A 447 26.57 10.66 38.53
C GLY A 447 26.47 9.87 37.22
N VAL A 448 26.22 10.54 36.10
CA VAL A 448 26.39 9.99 34.74
C VAL A 448 27.74 10.41 34.17
N VAL A 449 28.42 9.47 33.54
CA VAL A 449 29.70 9.70 32.85
C VAL A 449 29.63 9.20 31.40
N VAL A 450 30.38 9.82 30.49
CA VAL A 450 30.45 9.43 29.07
C VAL A 450 31.88 9.45 28.56
N ASN A 451 32.21 8.65 27.55
CA ASN A 451 33.55 8.70 26.93
C ASN A 451 33.78 9.97 26.08
N LYS A 452 32.71 10.55 25.53
CA LYS A 452 32.77 11.78 24.72
C LYS A 452 31.50 12.62 24.85
N THR A 453 31.69 13.93 24.85
CA THR A 453 30.60 14.94 24.91
C THR A 453 30.20 15.47 23.54
N LYS A 454 31.01 15.20 22.51
CA LYS A 454 30.72 15.44 21.09
C LYS A 454 31.16 14.22 20.27
N ILE A 455 30.28 13.74 19.41
CA ILE A 455 30.52 12.70 18.42
C ILE A 455 30.84 13.41 17.11
N VAL A 456 32.06 13.19 16.61
CA VAL A 456 32.49 13.67 15.29
C VAL A 456 32.58 12.43 14.41
N PHE A 457 31.62 12.26 13.51
CA PHE A 457 31.60 11.09 12.64
C PHE A 457 32.81 11.09 11.69
N ASN A 458 33.34 9.90 11.43
CA ASN A 458 34.49 9.67 10.57
C ASN A 458 35.72 10.54 10.95
N ASP A 459 35.90 10.79 12.25
CA ASP A 459 37.00 11.60 12.81
C ASP A 459 37.14 13.01 12.18
N GLY A 460 36.03 13.55 11.64
CA GLY A 460 35.97 14.86 11.01
C GLY A 460 36.25 14.87 9.51
N GLU A 461 36.54 13.71 8.93
CA GLU A 461 36.58 13.53 7.48
C GLU A 461 35.18 13.48 6.87
N GLU A 462 35.12 13.63 5.54
CA GLU A 462 33.85 13.65 4.81
C GLU A 462 33.19 12.27 4.78
N VAL A 463 31.88 12.23 5.03
CA VAL A 463 31.06 11.01 4.99
C VAL A 463 30.21 10.93 3.72
N GLU A 464 29.91 9.71 3.28
CA GLU A 464 29.05 9.50 2.10
C GLU A 464 27.58 9.86 2.39
N VAL A 465 26.91 10.43 1.40
CA VAL A 465 25.47 10.74 1.46
C VAL A 465 24.67 9.45 1.21
N ASN A 466 23.59 9.26 1.95
CA ASN A 466 22.72 8.08 1.99
C ASN A 466 23.38 6.79 2.53
N GLU A 467 24.58 6.88 3.10
CA GLU A 467 25.22 5.74 3.76
C GLU A 467 25.17 5.88 5.29
N LYS A 468 25.00 4.75 5.98
CA LYS A 468 24.98 4.70 7.44
C LYS A 468 26.40 4.82 7.99
N GLN A 469 26.65 5.88 8.73
CA GLN A 469 27.87 6.11 9.50
C GLN A 469 27.67 5.64 10.93
N ARG A 470 28.71 5.07 11.54
CA ARG A 470 28.63 4.45 12.87
C ARG A 470 29.68 5.05 13.79
N ASP A 471 29.28 5.37 15.01
CA ASP A 471 30.21 5.67 16.10
C ASP A 471 29.67 5.14 17.45
N LEU A 472 30.55 4.89 18.41
CA LEU A 472 30.25 4.32 19.72
C LEU A 472 30.32 5.37 20.84
N LEU A 473 29.22 5.53 21.56
CA LEU A 473 29.11 6.34 22.78
C LEU A 473 29.01 5.42 24.00
N CYS A 474 30.01 5.45 24.87
CA CYS A 474 29.96 4.70 26.14
C CYS A 474 29.35 5.58 27.23
N VAL A 475 28.31 5.09 27.89
CA VAL A 475 27.65 5.77 29.00
C VAL A 475 27.79 4.93 30.28
N GLY A 476 28.24 5.56 31.36
CA GLY A 476 28.48 4.91 32.65
C GLY A 476 27.70 5.53 33.80
N ASN A 477 27.48 4.72 34.85
CA ASN A 477 26.80 5.12 36.07
C ASN A 477 27.75 5.04 37.28
N ILE A 478 28.02 6.18 37.92
CA ILE A 478 28.83 6.27 39.16
C ILE A 478 27.98 6.49 40.43
N THR A 479 26.65 6.55 40.30
CA THR A 479 25.73 6.70 41.44
C THR A 479 25.64 5.41 42.27
N LYS A 480 25.03 5.51 43.45
CA LYS A 480 24.81 4.34 44.33
C LYS A 480 23.64 3.46 43.89
N HIS A 481 22.82 3.90 42.93
CA HIS A 481 21.59 3.23 42.52
C HIS A 481 21.65 2.86 41.03
N ASN A 482 20.81 1.91 40.61
CA ASN A 482 20.66 1.60 39.20
C ASN A 482 20.03 2.79 38.46
N MET A 483 20.53 3.07 37.27
CA MET A 483 20.05 4.17 36.43
C MET A 483 19.52 3.66 35.12
N LYS A 484 18.34 4.12 34.73
CA LYS A 484 17.78 3.90 33.39
C LYS A 484 18.32 4.99 32.48
N ILE A 485 19.10 4.61 31.47
CA ILE A 485 19.64 5.50 30.43
C ILE A 485 18.84 5.29 29.15
N GLN A 486 18.42 6.38 28.53
CA GLN A 486 17.74 6.40 27.23
C GLN A 486 18.41 7.46 26.35
N ILE A 487 18.61 7.14 25.07
CA ILE A 487 19.01 8.13 24.08
C ILE A 487 17.77 8.55 23.30
N SER A 488 17.54 9.86 23.26
CA SER A 488 16.49 10.49 22.48
C SER A 488 17.12 11.34 21.38
N THR A 489 16.61 11.15 20.17
CA THR A 489 17.07 11.83 18.95
C THR A 489 15.95 12.75 18.45
N GLN A 490 16.25 13.97 18.02
CA GLN A 490 15.28 14.93 17.47
C GLN A 490 14.86 14.59 16.02
N THR A 491 15.01 13.34 15.60
CA THR A 491 14.99 12.94 14.18
C THR A 491 13.64 13.12 13.49
N LEU A 492 12.54 13.19 14.26
CA LEU A 492 11.19 13.23 13.69
C LEU A 492 10.88 14.51 12.91
N THR A 493 11.64 15.59 13.08
CA THR A 493 11.40 16.86 12.39
C THR A 493 12.43 17.18 11.30
N ASN A 494 13.59 16.53 11.27
CA ASN A 494 14.67 16.89 10.35
C ASN A 494 14.78 15.91 9.18
N GLN A 495 14.37 16.38 7.99
CA GLN A 495 14.37 15.56 6.77
C GLN A 495 15.74 15.50 6.07
N LYS A 496 16.79 16.15 6.62
CA LYS A 496 18.14 16.19 6.03
C LYS A 496 19.06 15.08 6.52
N TYR A 497 18.82 14.54 7.71
CA TYR A 497 19.63 13.48 8.30
C TYR A 497 18.83 12.65 9.30
N GLN A 498 19.22 11.39 9.45
CA GLN A 498 18.63 10.44 10.37
C GLN A 498 19.66 10.00 11.41
N ILE A 499 19.29 10.05 12.69
CA ILE A 499 20.10 9.59 13.82
C ILE A 499 19.33 8.51 14.57
N GLU A 500 19.98 7.36 14.74
CA GLU A 500 19.48 6.19 15.46
C GLU A 500 20.48 5.80 16.55
N SER A 501 20.01 5.14 17.61
CA SER A 501 20.86 4.61 18.66
C SER A 501 20.49 3.16 18.98
N ASN A 502 21.47 2.30 19.20
CA ASN A 502 21.29 0.91 19.59
C ASN A 502 22.24 0.55 20.76
N PRO A 503 21.75 0.10 21.93
CA PRO A 503 20.33 0.00 22.30
C PRO A 503 19.70 1.40 22.46
N GLN A 504 18.38 1.53 22.35
CA GLN A 504 17.71 2.81 22.64
C GLN A 504 17.64 3.10 24.15
N ILE A 505 17.64 2.05 24.97
CA ILE A 505 17.41 2.13 26.40
C ILE A 505 18.15 1.00 27.13
N VAL A 506 18.74 1.31 28.29
CA VAL A 506 19.46 0.34 29.12
C VAL A 506 19.35 0.70 30.60
N VAL A 507 19.47 -0.29 31.48
CA VAL A 507 19.59 -0.07 32.92
C VAL A 507 21.03 -0.36 33.34
N LEU A 508 21.72 0.67 33.86
CA LEU A 508 23.11 0.60 34.28
C LEU A 508 23.22 0.44 35.81
N PRO A 509 23.85 -0.64 36.30
CA PRO A 509 24.26 -0.76 37.69
C PRO A 509 25.40 0.22 38.04
N LYS A 510 25.62 0.45 39.34
CA LYS A 510 26.77 1.22 39.84
C LYS A 510 28.08 0.64 39.32
N GLY A 511 28.95 1.49 38.77
CA GLY A 511 30.29 1.09 38.35
C GLY A 511 30.34 0.42 36.97
N PHE A 512 29.20 0.27 36.30
CA PHE A 512 29.09 -0.29 34.96
C PHE A 512 28.81 0.79 33.92
N ALA A 513 29.20 0.48 32.68
CA ALA A 513 28.90 1.26 31.49
C ALA A 513 28.33 0.34 30.39
N CYS A 514 27.66 0.96 29.42
CA CYS A 514 27.13 0.32 28.22
C CYS A 514 27.55 1.12 26.98
N GLU A 515 27.82 0.39 25.90
CA GLU A 515 28.10 0.96 24.59
C GLU A 515 26.80 1.21 23.82
N PHE A 516 26.60 2.46 23.41
CA PHE A 516 25.54 2.87 22.49
C PHE A 516 26.15 3.05 21.10
N GLU A 517 25.69 2.26 20.16
CA GLU A 517 25.94 2.44 18.73
C GLU A 517 25.06 3.56 18.20
N ILE A 518 25.68 4.69 17.84
CA ILE A 518 25.00 5.83 17.24
C ILE A 518 25.20 5.76 15.73
N LEU A 519 24.09 5.68 15.00
CA LEU A 519 24.07 5.59 13.55
C LEU A 519 23.59 6.92 12.96
N LEU A 520 24.30 7.44 11.97
CA LEU A 520 23.96 8.67 11.25
C LEU A 520 23.82 8.38 9.74
N THR A 521 22.74 8.84 9.13
CA THR A 521 22.58 8.85 7.67
C THR A 521 22.32 10.28 7.21
N LEU A 522 23.15 10.82 6.33
CA LEU A 522 22.89 12.13 5.70
C LEU A 522 22.07 11.93 4.42
N SER A 523 20.98 12.68 4.23
CA SER A 523 20.11 12.55 3.05
C SER A 523 20.50 13.46 1.89
N CYS A 524 21.36 14.45 2.15
CA CYS A 524 21.84 15.44 1.18
C CYS A 524 23.23 15.97 1.55
N THR A 525 23.88 16.63 0.59
CA THR A 525 25.17 17.29 0.74
C THR A 525 25.05 18.42 1.75
N SER A 526 25.46 18.19 3.00
CA SER A 526 25.24 19.09 4.12
C SER A 526 26.34 18.97 5.18
N LYS A 527 26.50 20.05 5.95
CA LYS A 527 27.24 20.04 7.22
C LYS A 527 26.23 20.03 8.35
N ILE A 528 26.34 19.06 9.25
CA ILE A 528 25.46 18.96 10.40
C ILE A 528 26.19 19.35 11.68
N GLU A 529 25.53 20.16 12.50
CA GLU A 529 25.89 20.43 13.89
C GLU A 529 24.59 20.28 14.70
N SER A 530 24.46 19.14 15.37
CA SER A 530 23.23 18.71 16.05
C SER A 530 23.55 18.24 17.47
N LYS A 531 22.52 17.86 18.23
CA LYS A 531 22.66 17.31 19.57
C LYS A 531 21.69 16.13 19.75
N ILE A 532 22.14 15.08 20.42
CA ILE A 532 21.27 14.02 20.95
C ILE A 532 21.10 14.21 22.45
N LEU A 533 19.96 13.77 22.98
CA LEU A 533 19.65 13.90 24.39
C LEU A 533 19.85 12.57 25.09
N LEU A 534 20.75 12.54 26.06
CA LEU A 534 20.90 11.46 27.01
C LEU A 534 19.96 11.74 28.18
N VAL A 535 18.97 10.87 28.36
CA VAL A 535 17.99 10.92 29.44
C VAL A 535 18.35 9.85 30.46
N ALA A 536 18.64 10.30 31.68
CA ALA A 536 19.05 9.47 32.80
C ALA A 536 17.99 9.58 33.90
N ASN A 537 17.40 8.46 34.29
CA ASN A 537 16.40 8.42 35.36
C ASN A 537 16.82 7.45 36.47
N SER A 538 16.77 7.92 37.71
CA SER A 538 16.99 7.09 38.90
C SER A 538 15.64 6.82 39.55
N TYR A 539 15.38 5.58 39.95
CA TYR A 539 14.16 5.19 40.68
C TYR A 539 13.92 5.97 42.00
N THR A 540 14.93 6.71 42.47
CA THR A 540 14.90 7.48 43.72
C THR A 540 14.72 8.98 43.52
N GLN A 541 14.88 9.51 42.29
CA GLN A 541 14.77 10.94 42.00
C GLN A 541 13.48 11.22 41.21
N GLN A 542 12.70 12.23 41.64
CA GLN A 542 11.45 12.62 40.98
C GLN A 542 11.65 13.32 39.61
N LYS A 543 12.89 13.66 39.23
CA LYS A 543 13.19 14.45 38.02
C LYS A 543 14.26 13.75 37.17
N ALA A 544 13.94 13.51 35.90
CA ALA A 544 14.87 12.94 34.94
C ALA A 544 15.99 13.94 34.59
N ILE A 545 17.22 13.44 34.48
CA ILE A 545 18.40 14.20 34.08
C ILE A 545 18.49 14.15 32.56
N CYS A 546 18.61 15.30 31.92
CA CYS A 546 18.70 15.40 30.46
C CYS A 546 20.01 16.10 30.09
N LYS A 547 20.89 15.42 29.34
CA LYS A 547 22.20 15.94 28.92
C LYS A 547 22.36 15.85 27.41
N ALA A 548 22.76 16.97 26.80
CA ALA A 548 22.98 17.03 25.37
C ALA A 548 24.39 16.55 25.02
N ILE A 549 24.49 15.62 24.08
CA ILE A 549 25.74 15.19 23.45
C ILE A 549 25.77 15.79 22.04
N GLY A 550 26.83 16.53 21.72
CA GLY A 550 26.98 17.15 20.40
C GLY A 550 27.20 16.08 19.32
N ILE A 551 26.71 16.34 18.11
CA ILE A 551 26.96 15.53 16.93
C ILE A 551 27.38 16.46 15.79
N SER A 552 28.46 16.10 15.10
CA SER A 552 28.87 16.78 13.88
C SER A 552 29.31 15.80 12.80
N ALA A 553 28.97 16.10 11.57
CA ALA A 553 29.47 15.41 10.38
C ALA A 553 29.48 16.38 9.19
N LEU A 554 30.35 16.11 8.23
CA LEU A 554 30.44 16.80 6.95
C LEU A 554 30.26 15.78 5.84
N SER A 555 29.31 15.97 4.93
CA SER A 555 29.16 15.07 3.78
C SER A 555 30.17 15.37 2.69
N LYS A 556 30.51 14.35 1.88
CA LYS A 556 31.06 14.57 0.53
C LYS A 556 30.06 15.28 -0.37
N ILE A 557 30.56 16.02 -1.34
CA ILE A 557 29.72 16.67 -2.35
C ILE A 557 29.07 15.61 -3.25
N SER A 558 27.75 15.66 -3.37
CA SER A 558 26.97 14.79 -4.23
C SER A 558 25.92 15.58 -5.02
N ILE A 559 25.25 14.92 -5.97
CA ILE A 559 24.08 15.47 -6.67
C ILE A 559 22.87 15.69 -5.77
N ARG A 560 22.88 15.20 -4.52
CA ARG A 560 21.78 15.41 -3.57
C ARG A 560 22.00 16.75 -2.88
N ILE A 561 21.27 17.77 -3.33
CA ILE A 561 21.48 19.15 -2.88
C ILE A 561 20.77 19.36 -1.54
N ASP A 562 21.40 20.11 -0.62
CA ASP A 562 20.71 20.64 0.54
C ASP A 562 19.74 21.75 0.10
N PRO A 563 18.42 21.59 0.32
CA PRO A 563 17.44 22.58 -0.11
C PRO A 563 17.65 23.98 0.49
N ASP A 564 18.35 24.11 1.61
CA ASP A 564 18.59 25.42 2.23
C ASP A 564 19.71 26.20 1.52
N GLU A 565 20.52 25.54 0.67
CA GLU A 565 21.46 26.23 -0.24
C GLU A 565 20.78 26.79 -1.49
N LEU A 566 19.52 26.42 -1.75
CA LEU A 566 18.75 26.88 -2.90
C LEU A 566 17.98 28.15 -2.57
N ILE A 567 18.36 29.25 -3.23
CA ILE A 567 17.65 30.51 -3.12
C ILE A 567 16.66 30.59 -4.27
N GLU A 568 15.39 30.38 -3.95
CA GLU A 568 14.29 30.54 -4.91
C GLU A 568 14.04 32.02 -5.22
N GLY A 569 13.91 32.34 -6.51
CA GLY A 569 13.56 33.66 -7.00
C GLY A 569 12.20 33.65 -7.70
N VAL A 570 12.14 34.26 -8.88
CA VAL A 570 10.89 34.48 -9.61
C VAL A 570 10.42 33.19 -10.29
N LYS A 571 9.12 32.91 -10.21
CA LYS A 571 8.47 31.85 -10.99
C LYS A 571 8.56 32.20 -12.48
N ILE A 572 9.13 31.31 -13.28
CA ILE A 572 9.32 31.50 -14.73
C ILE A 572 8.42 30.59 -15.57
N GLY A 573 7.81 29.56 -14.97
CA GLY A 573 6.90 28.69 -15.69
C GLY A 573 6.13 27.73 -14.79
N GLU A 574 5.08 27.13 -15.34
CA GLU A 574 4.35 26.03 -14.72
C GLU A 574 3.89 25.06 -15.80
N GLY A 575 4.23 23.78 -15.62
CA GLY A 575 3.86 22.70 -16.54
C GLY A 575 3.08 21.59 -15.86
N SER A 576 2.88 20.50 -16.60
CA SER A 576 2.30 19.25 -16.10
C SER A 576 3.15 18.64 -14.98
N PHE A 577 4.48 18.72 -15.11
CA PHE A 577 5.43 18.09 -14.19
C PHE A 577 5.74 18.90 -12.92
N GLY A 578 5.46 20.21 -12.91
CA GLY A 578 6.02 21.05 -11.86
C GLY A 578 5.83 22.54 -12.04
N ILE A 579 6.31 23.28 -11.05
CA ILE A 579 6.48 24.74 -11.11
C ILE A 579 7.98 25.02 -11.26
N VAL A 580 8.32 25.94 -12.16
CA VAL A 580 9.71 26.27 -12.51
C VAL A 580 10.03 27.67 -12.00
N TYR A 581 11.11 27.78 -11.23
CA TYR A 581 11.61 29.02 -10.67
C TYR A 581 13.01 29.33 -11.21
N LYS A 582 13.30 30.60 -11.43
CA LYS A 582 14.68 31.10 -11.51
C LYS A 582 15.21 31.25 -10.10
N GLY A 583 16.42 30.79 -9.83
CA GLY A 583 17.03 30.85 -8.51
C GLY A 583 18.54 31.03 -8.55
N ASN A 584 19.16 30.88 -7.39
CA ASN A 584 20.62 30.89 -7.21
C ASN A 584 21.06 29.67 -6.40
N TYR A 585 22.12 29.02 -6.86
CA TYR A 585 22.79 27.93 -6.18
C TYR A 585 24.31 28.13 -6.22
N ARG A 586 24.92 28.35 -5.05
CA ARG A 586 26.36 28.58 -4.87
C ARG A 586 26.94 29.65 -5.81
N GLY A 587 26.19 30.73 -6.06
CA GLY A 587 26.59 31.84 -6.91
C GLY A 587 26.22 31.68 -8.39
N ASN A 588 25.71 30.52 -8.80
CA ASN A 588 25.25 30.26 -10.16
C ASN A 588 23.76 30.59 -10.29
N VAL A 589 23.38 31.24 -11.39
CA VAL A 589 21.97 31.43 -11.74
C VAL A 589 21.42 30.11 -12.28
N VAL A 590 20.39 29.58 -11.64
CA VAL A 590 19.86 28.24 -11.91
C VAL A 590 18.36 28.25 -12.16
N VAL A 591 17.87 27.15 -12.70
CA VAL A 591 16.45 26.80 -12.79
C VAL A 591 16.15 25.74 -11.72
N ILE A 592 15.12 25.98 -10.92
CA ILE A 592 14.61 25.09 -9.89
C ILE A 592 13.24 24.58 -10.33
N LYS A 593 13.16 23.34 -10.80
CA LYS A 593 11.91 22.67 -11.21
C LYS A 593 11.36 21.89 -10.01
N LYS A 594 10.37 22.45 -9.32
CA LYS A 594 9.67 21.81 -8.18
C LYS A 594 8.58 20.87 -8.67
N MET A 595 8.54 19.66 -8.13
CA MET A 595 7.55 18.64 -8.51
C MET A 595 6.23 18.84 -7.74
N LYS A 596 5.08 18.58 -8.38
CA LYS A 596 3.73 18.81 -7.80
C LYS A 596 3.26 17.72 -6.80
N SER A 597 3.83 16.52 -6.83
CA SER A 597 3.43 15.37 -6.01
C SER A 597 4.62 14.48 -5.68
N ALA A 598 4.64 13.94 -4.46
CA ALA A 598 5.65 12.99 -3.97
C ALA A 598 5.08 11.56 -3.79
N GLN A 599 4.11 11.16 -4.64
CA GLN A 599 3.64 9.77 -4.70
C GLN A 599 4.79 8.83 -5.10
N GLU A 600 4.82 7.60 -4.57
CA GLU A 600 5.92 6.63 -4.79
C GLU A 600 6.25 6.42 -6.27
N ASN A 601 5.24 6.19 -7.13
CA ASN A 601 5.45 6.00 -8.57
C ASN A 601 6.11 7.22 -9.25
N VAL A 602 5.82 8.43 -8.78
CA VAL A 602 6.40 9.68 -9.32
C VAL A 602 7.83 9.85 -8.84
N MET A 603 8.14 9.43 -7.62
CA MET A 603 9.49 9.52 -7.04
C MET A 603 10.47 8.53 -7.72
N ASP A 604 9.99 7.37 -8.15
CA ASP A 604 10.77 6.41 -8.94
C ASP A 604 11.13 6.97 -10.32
N GLU A 605 10.17 7.59 -11.01
CA GLU A 605 10.43 8.24 -12.30
C GLU A 605 11.41 9.41 -12.16
N PHE A 606 11.23 10.23 -11.13
CA PHE A 606 12.15 11.32 -10.79
C PHE A 606 13.57 10.81 -10.53
N THR A 607 13.71 9.75 -9.72
CA THR A 607 15.03 9.18 -9.38
C THR A 607 15.72 8.60 -10.62
N LYS A 608 14.95 7.97 -11.53
CA LYS A 608 15.47 7.49 -12.82
C LYS A 608 15.94 8.64 -13.72
N GLU A 609 15.19 9.73 -13.79
CA GLU A 609 15.56 10.91 -14.57
C GLU A 609 16.84 11.56 -14.01
N VAL A 610 16.91 11.79 -12.70
CA VAL A 610 18.10 12.33 -12.04
C VAL A 610 19.33 11.43 -12.26
N SER A 611 19.16 10.11 -12.14
CA SER A 611 20.25 9.15 -12.37
C SER A 611 20.75 9.14 -13.81
N MET A 612 19.92 9.56 -14.77
CA MET A 612 20.31 9.70 -16.17
C MET A 612 21.06 11.02 -16.39
N LEU A 613 20.51 12.12 -15.88
CA LEU A 613 21.11 13.46 -15.94
C LEU A 613 22.49 13.51 -15.30
N ASP A 614 22.70 12.82 -14.18
CA ASP A 614 23.99 12.73 -13.51
C ASP A 614 25.08 12.12 -14.41
N LYS A 615 24.72 11.24 -15.35
CA LYS A 615 25.69 10.60 -16.26
C LYS A 615 26.05 11.47 -17.46
N PHE A 616 25.28 12.52 -17.75
CA PHE A 616 25.53 13.36 -18.92
C PHE A 616 26.67 14.35 -18.68
N ARG A 617 27.64 14.33 -19.59
CA ARG A 617 28.81 15.20 -19.63
C ARG A 617 29.00 15.65 -21.08
N SER A 618 28.27 16.70 -21.45
CA SER A 618 28.29 17.31 -22.79
C SER A 618 27.98 18.80 -22.70
N GLU A 619 28.65 19.63 -23.50
CA GLU A 619 28.38 21.07 -23.59
C GLU A 619 27.06 21.38 -24.31
N TYR A 620 26.48 20.41 -25.03
CA TYR A 620 25.24 20.51 -25.80
C TYR A 620 24.01 19.97 -25.05
N ILE A 621 24.18 19.54 -23.80
CA ILE A 621 23.11 19.15 -22.88
C ILE A 621 23.10 20.12 -21.72
N VAL A 622 21.91 20.50 -21.26
CA VAL A 622 21.75 21.37 -20.10
C VAL A 622 22.52 20.82 -18.90
N HIS A 623 23.36 21.65 -18.29
CA HIS A 623 24.14 21.30 -17.13
C HIS A 623 23.22 21.05 -15.93
N PHE A 624 23.35 19.85 -15.36
CA PHE A 624 22.61 19.40 -14.20
C PHE A 624 23.46 19.59 -12.94
N TYR A 625 23.01 20.44 -12.02
CA TYR A 625 23.71 20.68 -10.75
C TYR A 625 23.38 19.62 -9.70
N GLY A 626 22.17 19.08 -9.73
CA GLY A 626 21.69 18.13 -8.75
C GLY A 626 20.19 18.25 -8.47
N ALA A 627 19.74 17.52 -7.46
CA ALA A 627 18.34 17.39 -7.10
C ALA A 627 18.16 17.34 -5.58
N VAL A 628 17.02 17.85 -5.12
CA VAL A 628 16.54 17.67 -3.75
C VAL A 628 15.59 16.48 -3.73
N PHE A 629 15.87 15.53 -2.85
CA PHE A 629 15.10 14.30 -2.70
C PHE A 629 14.22 14.29 -1.44
N ILE A 630 14.18 15.41 -0.71
CA ILE A 630 13.36 15.56 0.47
C ILE A 630 11.88 15.60 0.03
N PRO A 631 10.98 14.71 0.51
CA PRO A 631 9.62 14.57 0.00
C PRO A 631 8.80 15.87 -0.04
N SER A 632 9.02 16.77 0.92
CA SER A 632 8.33 18.07 1.00
C SER A 632 8.90 19.15 0.06
N LYS A 633 10.12 18.94 -0.48
CA LYS A 633 10.89 19.93 -1.24
C LYS A 633 11.49 19.35 -2.53
N VAL A 634 10.90 18.29 -3.09
CA VAL A 634 11.46 17.59 -4.27
C VAL A 634 11.61 18.55 -5.45
N CYS A 635 12.83 18.71 -5.94
CA CYS A 635 13.12 19.56 -7.08
C CYS A 635 14.40 19.17 -7.82
N MET A 636 14.50 19.62 -9.07
CA MET A 636 15.65 19.45 -9.94
C MET A 636 16.29 20.80 -10.24
N VAL A 637 17.62 20.85 -10.26
CA VAL A 637 18.39 22.09 -10.43
C VAL A 637 19.29 22.00 -11.66
N THR A 638 19.06 22.87 -12.63
CA THR A 638 19.83 22.95 -13.88
C THR A 638 20.32 24.37 -14.16
N GLU A 639 21.23 24.54 -15.11
CA GLU A 639 21.64 25.88 -15.57
C GLU A 639 20.47 26.67 -16.18
N TYR A 640 20.54 27.99 -16.06
CA TYR A 640 19.52 28.91 -16.56
C TYR A 640 19.83 29.38 -17.98
N ALA A 641 18.89 29.17 -18.89
CA ALA A 641 18.92 29.68 -20.25
C ALA A 641 18.23 31.05 -20.33
N GLN A 642 19.00 32.11 -20.61
CA GLN A 642 18.51 33.48 -20.53
C GLN A 642 17.46 33.84 -21.60
N TYR A 643 17.42 33.10 -22.72
CA TYR A 643 16.45 33.31 -23.79
C TYR A 643 15.31 32.27 -23.79
N GLY A 644 15.21 31.44 -22.73
CA GLY A 644 14.18 30.42 -22.61
C GLY A 644 14.36 29.27 -23.60
N SER A 645 13.25 28.60 -23.93
CA SER A 645 13.24 27.57 -24.99
C SER A 645 13.26 28.22 -26.39
N LEU A 646 13.60 27.45 -27.41
CA LEU A 646 13.48 27.89 -28.80
C LEU A 646 12.03 28.25 -29.13
N LYS A 647 11.04 27.55 -28.56
CA LYS A 647 9.62 27.92 -28.70
C LYS A 647 9.31 29.28 -28.09
N ASP A 648 9.86 29.58 -26.92
CA ASP A 648 9.72 30.89 -26.28
C ASP A 648 10.36 31.97 -27.15
N LEU A 649 11.56 31.73 -27.65
CA LEU A 649 12.24 32.67 -28.55
C LEU A 649 11.42 32.94 -29.81
N MET A 650 10.87 31.90 -30.45
CA MET A 650 10.03 32.04 -31.64
C MET A 650 8.71 32.78 -31.38
N SER A 651 8.17 32.70 -30.17
CA SER A 651 6.93 33.41 -29.82
C SER A 651 7.14 34.89 -29.47
N HIS A 652 8.33 35.26 -29.00
CA HIS A 652 8.65 36.64 -28.61
C HIS A 652 9.42 37.44 -29.67
N LYS A 653 10.03 36.77 -30.66
CA LYS A 653 10.82 37.39 -31.72
C LYS A 653 10.25 37.07 -33.09
N ASN A 654 10.28 38.06 -33.99
CA ASN A 654 9.95 37.85 -35.39
C ASN A 654 11.13 37.24 -36.14
N SER A 655 10.85 36.59 -37.26
CA SER A 655 11.87 36.01 -38.15
C SER A 655 12.99 37.03 -38.48
N ASN A 656 12.63 38.27 -38.76
CA ASN A 656 13.61 39.29 -39.17
C ASN A 656 14.58 39.70 -38.05
N GLU A 657 14.30 39.35 -36.79
CA GLU A 657 15.14 39.69 -35.64
C GLU A 657 16.23 38.64 -35.36
N ILE A 658 16.11 37.43 -35.89
CA ILE A 658 17.05 36.33 -35.68
C ILE A 658 17.61 35.87 -37.01
N ASP A 659 18.89 36.14 -37.24
CA ASP A 659 19.61 35.73 -38.46
C ASP A 659 19.57 34.20 -38.62
N PHE A 660 19.41 33.74 -39.85
CA PHE A 660 19.47 32.33 -40.22
C PHE A 660 20.76 31.66 -39.74
N GLN A 661 21.90 32.36 -39.73
CA GLN A 661 23.15 31.80 -39.21
C GLN A 661 23.02 31.32 -37.76
N ILE A 662 22.36 32.12 -36.91
CA ILE A 662 22.09 31.77 -35.52
C ILE A 662 21.13 30.59 -35.42
N ARG A 663 20.07 30.58 -36.24
CA ARG A 663 19.11 29.46 -36.27
C ARG A 663 19.76 28.15 -36.66
N ASN A 664 20.57 28.18 -37.72
CA ASN A 664 21.34 27.01 -38.17
C ASN A 664 22.30 26.55 -37.07
N LYS A 665 22.99 27.48 -36.40
CA LYS A 665 23.87 27.17 -35.28
C LYS A 665 23.14 26.50 -34.11
N MET A 666 21.94 26.98 -33.75
CA MET A 666 21.10 26.32 -32.72
C MET A 666 20.75 24.88 -33.11
N MET A 667 20.46 24.64 -34.40
CA MET A 667 20.18 23.29 -34.90
C MET A 667 21.43 22.40 -34.89
N ILE A 668 22.61 22.93 -35.27
CA ILE A 668 23.88 22.21 -35.16
C ILE A 668 24.16 21.82 -33.71
N ASP A 669 23.99 22.75 -32.77
CA ASP A 669 24.23 22.51 -31.35
C ASP A 669 23.26 21.45 -30.79
N ALA A 670 21.96 21.54 -31.13
CA ALA A 670 20.97 20.53 -30.78
C ALA A 670 21.30 19.14 -31.39
N ALA A 671 21.70 19.10 -32.66
CA ALA A 671 22.10 17.87 -33.35
C ALA A 671 23.33 17.22 -32.71
N LYS A 672 24.32 18.01 -32.27
CA LYS A 672 25.48 17.53 -31.49
C LYS A 672 25.05 16.96 -30.13
N GLY A 673 24.04 17.56 -29.48
CA GLY A 673 23.40 17.00 -28.30
C GLY A 673 22.74 15.63 -28.56
N ILE A 674 22.00 15.51 -29.65
CA ILE A 674 21.35 14.25 -30.07
C ILE A 674 22.42 13.19 -30.37
N LEU A 675 23.48 13.55 -31.08
CA LEU A 675 24.61 12.66 -31.36
C LEU A 675 25.24 12.13 -30.08
N TYR A 676 25.46 12.99 -29.08
CA TYR A 676 25.97 12.57 -27.78
C TYR A 676 25.06 11.51 -27.12
N LEU A 677 23.75 11.72 -27.10
CA LEU A 677 22.79 10.75 -26.55
C LEU A 677 22.83 9.42 -27.31
N HIS A 678 22.80 9.49 -28.65
CA HIS A 678 22.80 8.32 -29.52
C HIS A 678 24.09 7.50 -29.37
N SER A 679 25.24 8.15 -29.21
CA SER A 679 26.53 7.49 -28.96
C SER A 679 26.57 6.78 -27.61
N ASN A 680 25.85 7.29 -26.61
CA ASN A 680 25.69 6.66 -25.29
C ASN A 680 24.52 5.65 -25.23
N GLY A 681 23.92 5.32 -26.38
CA GLY A 681 22.83 4.34 -26.45
C GLY A 681 21.53 4.83 -25.83
N ILE A 682 21.27 6.14 -25.83
CA ILE A 682 20.09 6.77 -25.24
C ILE A 682 19.26 7.44 -26.34
N LEU A 683 17.93 7.29 -26.26
CA LEU A 683 16.97 8.00 -27.11
C LEU A 683 16.30 9.10 -26.30
N HIS A 684 16.12 10.27 -26.91
CA HIS A 684 15.47 11.40 -26.27
C HIS A 684 13.93 11.26 -26.27
N ARG A 685 13.33 10.88 -27.41
CA ARG A 685 11.89 10.60 -27.61
C ARG A 685 10.92 11.77 -27.47
N ASP A 686 11.38 12.99 -27.23
CA ASP A 686 10.54 14.20 -27.19
C ASP A 686 11.33 15.43 -27.68
N ILE A 687 12.01 15.30 -28.82
CA ILE A 687 12.73 16.42 -29.44
C ILE A 687 11.70 17.37 -30.07
N LYS A 688 11.72 18.62 -29.61
CA LYS A 688 10.84 19.70 -30.05
C LYS A 688 11.43 21.05 -29.66
N PRO A 689 10.98 22.19 -30.24
CA PRO A 689 11.47 23.51 -29.87
C PRO A 689 11.35 23.84 -28.36
N ASP A 690 10.36 23.31 -27.65
CA ASP A 690 10.22 23.51 -26.20
C ASP A 690 11.38 22.90 -25.39
N ASN A 691 12.02 21.85 -25.93
CA ASN A 691 13.08 21.08 -25.27
C ASN A 691 14.49 21.45 -25.77
N ILE A 692 14.62 22.56 -26.50
CA ILE A 692 15.89 23.17 -26.90
C ILE A 692 16.00 24.52 -26.20
N LEU A 693 16.91 24.64 -25.25
CA LEU A 693 17.13 25.87 -24.49
C LEU A 693 18.18 26.76 -25.14
N VAL A 694 17.91 28.06 -25.22
CA VAL A 694 18.78 29.04 -25.88
C VAL A 694 19.58 29.84 -24.84
N PHE A 695 20.90 29.72 -24.92
CA PHE A 695 21.86 30.35 -24.01
C PHE A 695 22.49 31.61 -24.61
N SER A 696 22.72 31.63 -25.93
CA SER A 696 23.31 32.77 -26.61
C SER A 696 22.67 33.03 -27.97
N LEU A 697 22.64 34.31 -28.36
CA LEU A 697 22.30 34.77 -29.70
C LEU A 697 23.53 35.34 -30.44
N ASP A 698 24.73 35.23 -29.86
CA ASP A 698 25.99 35.60 -30.52
C ASP A 698 26.50 34.41 -31.34
N VAL A 699 26.77 34.62 -32.63
CA VAL A 699 27.22 33.58 -33.55
C VAL A 699 28.62 33.08 -33.21
N ASN A 700 29.41 33.91 -32.53
CA ASN A 700 30.79 33.61 -32.15
C ASN A 700 30.87 32.76 -30.88
N ASP A 701 29.79 32.66 -30.11
CA ASP A 701 29.76 31.81 -28.93
C ASP A 701 29.83 30.34 -29.33
N LYS A 702 30.58 29.55 -28.55
CA LYS A 702 30.80 28.13 -28.85
C LYS A 702 29.49 27.34 -28.89
N VAL A 703 28.58 27.62 -27.96
CA VAL A 703 27.28 26.93 -27.83
C VAL A 703 26.17 27.96 -27.63
N ASN A 704 25.18 27.94 -28.52
CA ASN A 704 24.01 28.81 -28.49
C ASN A 704 22.79 28.11 -27.93
N ALA A 705 22.67 26.79 -28.14
CA ALA A 705 21.53 26.00 -27.69
C ALA A 705 21.96 24.67 -27.06
N LYS A 706 21.14 24.17 -26.12
CA LYS A 706 21.36 22.88 -25.46
C LYS A 706 20.04 22.12 -25.31
N LEU A 707 20.11 20.80 -25.31
CA LEU A 707 18.94 19.93 -25.07
C LEU A 707 18.58 19.86 -23.58
N THR A 708 17.29 19.75 -23.31
CA THR A 708 16.71 19.59 -21.96
C THR A 708 15.55 18.59 -21.96
N ASP A 709 14.99 18.34 -20.78
CA ASP A 709 13.79 17.53 -20.51
C ASP A 709 13.92 16.04 -20.91
N PHE A 710 14.56 15.28 -20.03
CA PHE A 710 14.88 13.86 -20.24
C PHE A 710 13.90 12.90 -19.57
N GLY A 711 12.76 13.39 -19.06
CA GLY A 711 11.73 12.55 -18.44
C GLY A 711 11.20 11.46 -19.38
N ALA A 712 11.18 11.74 -20.69
CA ALA A 712 10.83 10.77 -21.72
C ALA A 712 12.04 9.97 -22.23
N SER A 713 13.27 10.16 -21.76
CA SER A 713 14.45 9.46 -22.30
C SER A 713 14.57 8.00 -21.81
N ARG A 714 15.13 7.12 -22.64
CA ARG A 714 15.34 5.69 -22.32
C ARG A 714 16.59 5.12 -22.97
N ASN A 715 17.18 4.09 -22.33
CA ASN A 715 18.28 3.32 -22.89
C ASN A 715 17.78 2.34 -23.98
N ILE A 716 18.48 2.29 -25.11
CA ILE A 716 18.14 1.47 -26.28
C ILE A 716 18.11 -0.03 -25.94
N ASN A 717 18.97 -0.50 -25.04
CA ASN A 717 19.07 -1.92 -24.70
C ASN A 717 17.92 -2.42 -23.83
N MET A 718 17.31 -1.56 -23.00
CA MET A 718 16.13 -1.93 -22.21
C MET A 718 14.83 -1.97 -23.04
N LEU A 719 14.81 -1.30 -24.19
CA LEU A 719 13.66 -1.31 -25.11
C LEU A 719 13.56 -2.62 -25.92
N MET A 720 14.59 -3.48 -25.89
CA MET A 720 14.53 -4.78 -26.56
C MET A 720 13.76 -5.84 -25.76
N THR A 721 13.59 -5.66 -24.45
CA THR A 721 13.04 -6.70 -23.55
C THR A 721 11.68 -6.38 -22.92
N ASN A 722 11.29 -5.11 -22.80
CA ASN A 722 9.99 -4.70 -22.21
C ASN A 722 9.37 -3.51 -22.97
N MET A 723 8.72 -3.77 -24.10
CA MET A 723 7.96 -2.74 -24.85
C MET A 723 6.52 -2.67 -24.38
N THR A 724 6.28 -2.22 -23.15
CA THR A 724 4.96 -1.74 -22.75
C THR A 724 4.83 -0.26 -23.12
N PHE A 725 3.94 0.01 -24.07
CA PHE A 725 3.51 1.36 -24.43
C PHE A 725 2.85 2.02 -23.21
N THR A 726 3.55 2.92 -22.51
CA THR A 726 2.90 3.80 -21.54
C THR A 726 2.11 4.86 -22.30
N LYS A 727 0.81 5.00 -22.02
CA LYS A 727 -0.05 6.05 -22.58
C LYS A 727 0.64 7.42 -22.41
N GLY A 728 0.87 8.14 -23.51
CA GLY A 728 1.26 9.57 -23.49
C GLY A 728 2.75 9.92 -23.75
N ILE A 729 3.55 9.06 -24.37
CA ILE A 729 4.96 9.39 -24.69
C ILE A 729 5.03 10.34 -25.89
N GLY A 730 5.56 11.55 -25.70
CA GLY A 730 5.91 12.53 -26.74
C GLY A 730 4.76 13.47 -27.17
N THR A 731 5.09 14.50 -27.94
CA THR A 731 4.09 15.43 -28.51
C THR A 731 3.69 14.98 -29.94
N PRO A 732 2.42 14.59 -30.21
CA PRO A 732 2.03 13.88 -31.46
C PRO A 732 2.52 14.51 -32.75
N LYS A 733 2.58 15.84 -32.77
CA LYS A 733 3.06 16.66 -33.89
C LYS A 733 4.50 16.36 -34.34
N TYR A 734 5.38 15.96 -33.42
CA TYR A 734 6.79 15.70 -33.71
C TYR A 734 7.10 14.20 -33.79
N MET A 735 6.12 13.33 -33.53
CA MET A 735 6.35 11.89 -33.53
C MET A 735 6.55 11.35 -34.94
N ALA A 736 7.50 10.42 -35.06
CA ALA A 736 7.73 9.70 -36.31
C ALA A 736 6.56 8.76 -36.64
N PRO A 737 6.30 8.47 -37.94
CA PRO A 737 5.22 7.59 -38.36
C PRO A 737 5.22 6.22 -37.68
N GLU A 738 6.40 5.61 -37.51
CA GLU A 738 6.55 4.32 -36.84
C GLU A 738 6.22 4.40 -35.33
N VAL A 739 6.42 5.57 -34.71
CA VAL A 739 6.06 5.79 -33.30
C VAL A 739 4.54 5.93 -33.16
N LEU A 740 3.92 6.67 -34.08
CA LEU A 740 2.45 6.85 -34.15
C LEU A 740 1.72 5.53 -34.44
N ASN A 741 2.28 4.72 -35.35
CA ASN A 741 1.77 3.39 -35.71
C ASN A 741 2.06 2.31 -34.65
N LYS A 742 2.71 2.66 -33.54
CA LYS A 742 3.09 1.72 -32.47
C LYS A 742 4.02 0.59 -32.95
N GLU A 743 4.87 0.90 -33.91
CA GLU A 743 5.91 0.00 -34.41
C GLU A 743 7.21 0.12 -33.58
N LYS A 744 8.18 -0.76 -33.85
CA LYS A 744 9.50 -0.70 -33.19
C LYS A 744 10.29 0.49 -33.72
N TYR A 745 10.72 1.37 -32.84
CA TYR A 745 11.49 2.57 -33.18
C TYR A 745 12.88 2.59 -32.52
N LYS A 746 13.80 3.36 -33.12
CA LYS A 746 15.20 3.52 -32.68
C LYS A 746 15.64 4.98 -32.87
N LYS A 747 16.94 5.22 -33.02
CA LYS A 747 17.58 6.53 -33.28
C LYS A 747 16.92 7.34 -34.41
N ALA A 748 16.42 6.66 -35.45
CA ALA A 748 15.76 7.30 -36.59
C ALA A 748 14.46 8.07 -36.23
N ALA A 749 13.82 7.75 -35.10
CA ALA A 749 12.65 8.49 -34.62
C ALA A 749 13.03 9.87 -34.05
N ASP A 750 14.16 9.96 -33.35
CA ASP A 750 14.72 11.24 -32.89
C ASP A 750 15.12 12.12 -34.09
N VAL A 751 15.68 11.52 -35.16
CA VAL A 751 16.03 12.24 -36.40
C VAL A 751 14.79 12.82 -37.09
N TYR A 752 13.68 12.07 -37.13
CA TYR A 752 12.41 12.58 -37.65
C TYR A 752 11.89 13.76 -36.81
N SER A 753 11.88 13.61 -35.48
CA SER A 753 11.42 14.65 -34.56
C SER A 753 12.27 15.93 -34.72
N PHE A 754 13.57 15.75 -34.90
CA PHE A 754 14.51 16.81 -35.19
C PHE A 754 14.26 17.47 -36.56
N ALA A 755 13.85 16.72 -37.58
CA ALA A 755 13.49 17.28 -38.89
C ALA A 755 12.32 18.26 -38.84
N ILE A 756 11.27 17.90 -38.08
CA ILE A 756 10.14 18.81 -37.84
C ILE A 756 10.60 20.05 -37.06
N THR A 757 11.49 19.87 -36.08
CA THR A 757 12.08 20.99 -35.31
C THR A 757 12.93 21.92 -36.19
N MET A 758 13.75 21.37 -37.10
CA MET A 758 14.53 22.12 -38.08
C MET A 758 13.62 22.93 -39.00
N TYR A 759 12.53 22.31 -39.49
CA TYR A 759 11.55 22.99 -40.32
C TYR A 759 11.01 24.24 -39.61
N GLU A 760 10.50 24.10 -38.37
CA GLU A 760 9.94 25.22 -37.61
C GLU A 760 10.97 26.31 -37.31
N CYS A 761 12.20 25.91 -36.99
CA CYS A 761 13.28 26.85 -36.74
C CYS A 761 13.65 27.63 -38.02
N PHE A 762 13.75 26.97 -39.16
CA PHE A 762 14.15 27.62 -40.41
C PHE A 762 13.06 28.55 -40.95
N THR A 763 11.81 28.10 -40.98
CA THR A 763 10.68 28.92 -41.45
C THR A 763 10.23 29.96 -40.42
N TRP A 764 10.64 29.79 -39.15
CA TRP A 764 10.14 30.57 -38.01
C TRP A 764 8.61 30.52 -37.88
N SER A 765 8.02 29.38 -38.21
CA SER A 765 6.57 29.17 -38.27
C SER A 765 6.18 27.79 -37.72
N ASP A 766 4.89 27.60 -37.44
CA ASP A 766 4.39 26.31 -37.01
C ASP A 766 4.39 25.29 -38.18
N ALA A 767 4.92 24.09 -37.95
CA ALA A 767 4.94 23.00 -38.95
C ALA A 767 3.53 22.52 -39.32
N PHE A 768 2.60 22.55 -38.38
CA PHE A 768 1.22 22.10 -38.57
C PHE A 768 0.27 23.15 -38.00
N PRO A 769 -0.06 24.18 -38.81
CA PRO A 769 -0.90 25.30 -38.38
C PRO A 769 -2.28 24.84 -37.92
N LYS A 770 -2.79 25.42 -36.82
CA LYS A 770 -4.06 25.03 -36.17
C LYS A 770 -5.30 25.29 -37.03
N ASP A 771 -5.20 26.22 -37.97
CA ASP A 771 -6.21 26.56 -38.95
C ASP A 771 -6.40 25.45 -40.00
N VAL A 772 -5.35 24.67 -40.27
CA VAL A 772 -5.39 23.50 -41.17
C VAL A 772 -5.62 22.21 -40.37
N TYR A 773 -4.95 22.07 -39.23
CA TYR A 773 -4.98 20.89 -38.37
C TYR A 773 -5.64 21.24 -37.04
N LYS A 774 -6.96 21.05 -36.97
CA LYS A 774 -7.75 21.42 -35.79
C LYS A 774 -7.41 20.54 -34.59
N TYR A 775 -7.09 19.27 -34.83
CA TYR A 775 -6.80 18.31 -33.77
C TYR A 775 -5.48 17.56 -33.97
N ALA A 776 -4.88 17.10 -32.88
CA ALA A 776 -3.58 16.41 -32.91
C ALA A 776 -3.64 15.06 -33.65
N TRP A 777 -4.78 14.39 -33.66
CA TRP A 777 -4.97 13.14 -34.41
C TRP A 777 -5.01 13.37 -35.93
N ASP A 778 -5.51 14.53 -36.39
CA ASP A 778 -5.50 14.88 -37.83
C ASP A 778 -4.06 14.97 -38.36
N ILE A 779 -3.14 15.45 -37.51
CA ILE A 779 -1.70 15.50 -37.79
C ILE A 779 -1.14 14.08 -37.83
N ALA A 780 -1.45 13.27 -36.82
CA ALA A 780 -0.97 11.89 -36.74
C ALA A 780 -1.38 11.07 -37.97
N ASP A 781 -2.66 11.10 -38.34
CA ASP A 781 -3.18 10.40 -39.51
C ASP A 781 -2.49 10.89 -40.79
N SER A 782 -2.38 12.21 -40.97
CA SER A 782 -1.72 12.81 -42.14
C SER A 782 -0.26 12.39 -42.28
N VAL A 783 0.48 12.38 -41.16
CA VAL A 783 1.88 11.95 -41.11
C VAL A 783 2.01 10.46 -41.45
N CYS A 784 1.11 9.62 -40.92
CA CYS A 784 1.06 8.19 -41.22
C CYS A 784 0.75 7.90 -42.70
N TYR A 785 -0.06 8.73 -43.36
CA TYR A 785 -0.30 8.67 -44.82
C TYR A 785 0.81 9.31 -45.67
N GLY A 786 1.91 9.75 -45.06
CA GLY A 786 3.07 10.30 -45.78
C GLY A 786 2.98 11.79 -46.13
N LYS A 787 1.96 12.51 -45.65
CA LYS A 787 1.89 13.96 -45.82
C LYS A 787 2.93 14.66 -44.94
N ARG A 788 3.43 15.81 -45.40
CA ARG A 788 4.47 16.62 -44.74
C ARG A 788 4.15 18.12 -44.85
N PRO A 789 4.74 18.97 -43.99
CA PRO A 789 4.64 20.43 -44.09
C PRO A 789 5.10 20.97 -45.46
N ASP A 790 4.55 22.13 -45.85
CA ASP A 790 4.86 22.78 -47.13
C ASP A 790 6.28 23.36 -47.14
N LEU A 791 7.02 23.14 -48.22
CA LEU A 791 8.42 23.50 -48.34
C LEU A 791 8.65 24.89 -48.97
N MET A 792 7.60 25.64 -49.32
CA MET A 792 7.72 26.91 -50.06
C MET A 792 8.63 27.95 -49.39
N MET A 793 8.73 27.95 -48.05
CA MET A 793 9.51 28.92 -47.29
C MET A 793 11.00 28.54 -47.12
N LEU A 794 11.41 27.38 -47.61
CA LEU A 794 12.78 26.88 -47.47
C LEU A 794 13.59 27.02 -48.77
N THR A 795 14.90 27.22 -48.64
CA THR A 795 15.84 27.17 -49.78
C THR A 795 16.09 25.72 -50.20
N GLU A 796 16.56 25.49 -51.43
CA GLU A 796 16.81 24.12 -51.94
C GLU A 796 17.78 23.32 -51.06
N LYS A 797 18.81 23.97 -50.50
CA LYS A 797 19.72 23.31 -49.57
C LYS A 797 19.03 22.92 -48.25
N GLN A 798 18.21 23.82 -47.69
CA GLN A 798 17.46 23.53 -46.46
C GLN A 798 16.44 22.40 -46.66
N LYS A 799 15.75 22.41 -47.81
CA LYS A 799 14.82 21.35 -48.21
C LYS A 799 15.50 20.00 -48.24
N ASP A 800 16.69 19.90 -48.83
CA ASP A 800 17.42 18.63 -48.93
C ASP A 800 17.68 17.99 -47.56
N VAL A 801 18.11 18.78 -46.58
CA VAL A 801 18.38 18.30 -45.21
C VAL A 801 17.10 17.84 -44.51
N VAL A 802 16.06 18.69 -44.51
CA VAL A 802 14.78 18.39 -43.85
C VAL A 802 14.11 17.18 -44.49
N VAL A 803 14.10 17.11 -45.82
CA VAL A 803 13.42 16.04 -46.56
C VAL A 803 14.08 14.68 -46.37
N LYS A 804 15.41 14.63 -46.33
CA LYS A 804 16.13 13.38 -46.01
C LYS A 804 15.86 12.94 -44.57
N ALA A 805 15.78 13.87 -43.63
CA ALA A 805 15.59 13.55 -42.22
C ALA A 805 14.17 13.08 -41.84
N TRP A 806 13.12 13.47 -42.58
CA TRP A 806 11.72 13.08 -42.28
C TRP A 806 11.11 12.01 -43.22
N GLN A 807 11.94 11.20 -43.86
CA GLN A 807 11.50 10.11 -44.75
C GLN A 807 10.49 9.18 -44.05
N GLN A 808 9.54 8.64 -44.81
CA GLN A 808 8.51 7.77 -44.26
C GLN A 808 9.14 6.52 -43.63
N THR A 809 10.02 5.85 -44.38
CA THR A 809 10.75 4.67 -43.91
C THR A 809 11.90 5.08 -42.97
N PRO A 810 12.01 4.53 -41.75
CA PRO A 810 13.06 4.90 -40.81
C PRO A 810 14.49 4.61 -41.29
N LYS A 811 14.67 3.59 -42.15
CA LYS A 811 15.98 3.19 -42.71
C LYS A 811 16.51 4.18 -43.75
N ASP A 812 15.63 4.94 -44.37
CA ASP A 812 15.99 5.91 -45.42
C ASP A 812 16.39 7.26 -44.82
N ARG A 813 16.21 7.42 -43.50
CA ARG A 813 16.65 8.62 -42.77
C ARG A 813 18.15 8.53 -42.50
N PRO A 814 18.91 9.62 -42.69
CA PRO A 814 20.31 9.67 -42.33
C PRO A 814 20.51 9.49 -40.82
N ASP A 815 21.70 9.07 -40.42
CA ASP A 815 22.11 9.23 -39.03
C ASP A 815 22.29 10.72 -38.68
N ILE A 816 22.26 11.02 -37.38
CA ILE A 816 22.36 12.39 -36.91
C ILE A 816 23.72 13.03 -37.25
N GLU A 817 24.80 12.23 -37.34
CA GLU A 817 26.12 12.73 -37.73
C GLU A 817 26.13 13.27 -39.17
N THR A 818 25.44 12.58 -40.08
CA THR A 818 25.25 13.03 -41.46
C THR A 818 24.42 14.30 -41.52
N VAL A 819 23.37 14.41 -40.70
CA VAL A 819 22.57 15.65 -40.59
C VAL A 819 23.43 16.82 -40.12
N ILE A 820 24.33 16.63 -39.15
CA ILE A 820 25.27 17.68 -38.69
C ILE A 820 26.13 18.19 -39.85
N LYS A 821 26.74 17.28 -40.62
CA LYS A 821 27.58 17.65 -41.78
C LYS A 821 26.80 18.44 -42.83
N GLN A 822 25.53 18.08 -43.02
CA GLN A 822 24.63 18.81 -43.93
C GLN A 822 24.31 20.21 -43.40
N LEU A 823 24.00 20.36 -42.11
CA LEU A 823 23.75 21.65 -41.47
C LEU A 823 24.97 22.57 -41.51
N GLU A 824 26.18 22.02 -41.31
CA GLU A 824 27.44 22.77 -41.41
C GLU A 824 27.75 23.26 -42.85
N SER A 825 27.05 22.73 -43.86
CA SER A 825 27.19 23.13 -45.27
C SER A 825 26.14 24.16 -45.77
N LEU A 826 25.15 24.48 -44.92
CA LEU A 826 24.16 25.53 -45.14
C LEU A 826 24.78 26.90 -44.88
#